data_AF-A0A961FSY7-F1
#
_entry.id   AF-A0A961FSY7-F1
#
_cell.length_a   1.000
_cell.length_b   1.000
_cell.length_c   1.000
_cell.angle_alpha   90.00
_cell.angle_beta   90.00
_cell.angle_gamma   90.00
#
_symmetry.space_group_name_H-M   'P 1'
#
loop_
_entity.id
_entity.type
_entity.pdbx_description
1 polymer ?
#
loop_
_entity_poly.entity_id
_entity_poly.type
_entity_poly.pdbx_seq_one_letter_code
_entity_poly.pdbx_strand_id
1 'polypeptide(L)'
;SAFEGEAKERAALPIGVFDSGIGGLTVFEALLTADNFDNKTLKPGPDGKPDFEDERFIYLGDQANMPYGNYSKEGKTDYLRELILKDATFLLGTRHRSAVDAEPRFDKPPVKAIVIACNTATAFGLDDLRAAMERWNLPVPVIGVVEAGARGLLGGEQDRENAIGVLATVGTCASEVYPKTIQSTLGRGGHGPAIITQHGSANLAAIIEGEPGFATPMDEQIENDVRALVEAHRESRDGQSPIPLGTVMLGCTHFPLVLGEIESAFASLKTDPELGPWIADSRTYIDPAAWTARQLFQELARNQVRAQAAQQPATKHDAFYLSVPNSNSEDAVLSPEGGLDHAYKYAREIGKFGVEDTVVVPMTRAALTDSGRRLVRDNLPETWGRLPAGEPEDLDGPPLVTAEAWAIADGETGELLWEHRAHQPRKTASITKTMAALVVLSLTEKDPAVLDEVITFSEAADKTRGSTSSVKAGEKVTVREGLYGLLLPSGNDMGNAFAEHFSPRLDPPTEAMLAAGLDNPVQAKRANFIAEMNRHARKFGMEDTFYRIAYGDGGTPAQMTSTAADLCRLGFHAMSNPQLREIVGTQRHVGKVTKADGSIREQPWENTNELLSLDRGYDGIKTGSTASAGRCLLVSGQRDDRRLIVAVLGSDSSQARNADARNLFRWAWRNSEKLQH
;
A
#
# COMPACT_ATOMS: atom_id res chain seq x y z
N SER A 1 -20.23 -23.39 -10.60
CA SER A 1 -20.31 -22.17 -9.76
C SER A 1 -20.49 -22.57 -8.29
N ALA A 2 -19.84 -21.93 -7.32
CA ALA A 2 -19.95 -22.27 -5.88
C ALA A 2 -21.40 -22.21 -5.32
N PHE A 3 -22.33 -21.65 -6.10
CA PHE A 3 -23.75 -21.49 -5.74
C PHE A 3 -24.69 -22.52 -6.39
N GLU A 4 -24.17 -23.44 -7.21
CA GLU A 4 -24.95 -24.53 -7.85
C GLU A 4 -25.31 -25.67 -6.87
N GLY A 5 -24.68 -25.70 -5.70
CA GLY A 5 -24.91 -26.70 -4.65
C GLY A 5 -26.24 -26.56 -3.90
N GLU A 6 -26.62 -27.59 -3.15
CA GLU A 6 -27.79 -27.53 -2.25
C GLU A 6 -27.58 -26.49 -1.13
N ALA A 7 -28.66 -26.06 -0.48
CA ALA A 7 -28.58 -25.10 0.65
C ALA A 7 -27.60 -25.56 1.75
N LYS A 8 -27.50 -26.88 1.95
CA LYS A 8 -26.55 -27.50 2.87
C LYS A 8 -25.09 -27.25 2.50
N GLU A 9 -24.73 -27.23 1.21
CA GLU A 9 -23.35 -26.94 0.79
C GLU A 9 -23.01 -25.46 0.99
N ARG A 10 -23.98 -24.58 0.71
CA ARG A 10 -23.83 -23.13 0.94
C ARG A 10 -23.67 -22.77 2.41
N ALA A 11 -24.21 -23.58 3.33
CA ALA A 11 -24.07 -23.34 4.77
C ALA A 11 -22.62 -23.31 5.27
N ALA A 12 -21.67 -23.96 4.56
CA ALA A 12 -20.24 -23.93 4.90
C ALA A 12 -19.52 -22.63 4.46
N LEU A 13 -20.11 -21.83 3.57
CA LEU A 13 -19.52 -20.59 3.11
C LEU A 13 -19.59 -19.51 4.20
N PRO A 14 -18.62 -18.59 4.26
CA PRO A 14 -18.63 -17.51 5.24
C PRO A 14 -19.71 -16.46 4.94
N ILE A 15 -20.01 -15.65 5.95
CA ILE A 15 -20.82 -14.43 5.84
C ILE A 15 -19.91 -13.27 5.46
N GLY A 16 -20.27 -12.50 4.44
CA GLY A 16 -19.56 -11.30 4.04
C GLY A 16 -20.06 -10.08 4.79
N VAL A 17 -19.14 -9.24 5.27
CA VAL A 17 -19.43 -7.95 5.88
C VAL A 17 -18.55 -6.92 5.19
N PHE A 18 -19.12 -5.80 4.72
CA PHE A 18 -18.30 -4.70 4.20
C PHE A 18 -18.76 -3.33 4.69
N ASP A 19 -17.79 -2.43 4.83
CA ASP A 19 -17.98 -1.02 5.16
C ASP A 19 -16.93 -0.17 4.39
N SER A 20 -17.10 1.15 4.40
CA SER A 20 -16.14 2.09 3.82
C SER A 20 -14.78 2.14 4.53
N GLY A 21 -14.62 1.48 5.69
CA GLY A 21 -13.33 1.33 6.38
C GLY A 21 -13.44 0.44 7.62
N ILE A 22 -12.98 0.90 8.80
CA ILE A 22 -12.97 0.06 10.02
C ILE A 22 -14.20 0.26 10.92
N GLY A 23 -15.05 1.26 10.65
CA GLY A 23 -16.30 1.48 11.38
C GLY A 23 -17.23 0.26 11.39
N GLY A 24 -17.27 -0.50 10.30
CA GLY A 24 -18.05 -1.73 10.18
C GLY A 24 -17.64 -2.83 11.15
N LEU A 25 -16.47 -2.72 11.79
CA LEU A 25 -16.07 -3.63 12.86
C LEU A 25 -16.99 -3.55 14.09
N THR A 26 -17.75 -2.47 14.28
CA THR A 26 -18.79 -2.42 15.34
C THR A 26 -19.96 -3.34 15.04
N VAL A 27 -20.37 -3.43 13.77
CA VAL A 27 -21.36 -4.40 13.30
C VAL A 27 -20.81 -5.81 13.44
N PHE A 28 -19.53 -6.00 13.12
CA PHE A 28 -18.85 -7.27 13.30
C PHE A 28 -18.83 -7.72 14.77
N GLU A 29 -18.49 -6.83 15.70
CA GLU A 29 -18.53 -7.10 17.15
C GLU A 29 -19.94 -7.49 17.61
N ALA A 30 -20.97 -6.78 17.14
CA ALA A 30 -22.36 -7.10 17.46
C ALA A 30 -22.77 -8.47 16.91
N LEU A 31 -22.23 -8.90 15.76
CA LEU A 31 -22.45 -10.25 15.23
C LEU A 31 -21.75 -11.32 16.08
N LEU A 32 -20.53 -11.07 16.54
CA LEU A 32 -19.78 -12.02 17.36
C LEU A 32 -20.37 -12.20 18.77
N THR A 33 -21.00 -11.16 19.31
CA THR A 33 -21.51 -11.12 20.69
C THR A 33 -23.02 -11.36 20.81
N ALA A 34 -23.76 -11.35 19.69
CA ALA A 34 -25.20 -11.54 19.69
C ALA A 34 -25.59 -12.92 20.23
N ASP A 35 -26.48 -12.94 21.22
CA ASP A 35 -27.20 -14.12 21.73
C ASP A 35 -28.67 -13.69 21.90
N ASN A 36 -29.41 -13.66 20.80
CA ASN A 36 -30.79 -13.20 20.77
C ASN A 36 -31.79 -14.33 20.54
N PHE A 37 -31.31 -15.50 20.10
CA PHE A 37 -32.15 -16.63 19.72
C PHE A 37 -31.61 -17.94 20.28
N ASP A 38 -32.52 -18.88 20.52
CA ASP A 38 -32.12 -20.25 20.81
C ASP A 38 -31.62 -20.87 19.51
N ASN A 39 -30.34 -21.24 19.50
CA ASN A 39 -29.63 -21.69 18.31
C ASN A 39 -30.19 -22.98 17.72
N LYS A 40 -30.96 -23.76 18.49
CA LYS A 40 -31.59 -25.01 18.07
C LYS A 40 -33.04 -24.81 17.63
N THR A 41 -33.83 -24.08 18.41
CA THR A 41 -35.26 -23.88 18.13
C THR A 41 -35.54 -22.72 17.19
N LEU A 42 -34.55 -21.85 16.98
CA LEU A 42 -34.62 -20.63 16.16
C LEU A 42 -35.64 -19.61 16.67
N LYS A 43 -36.11 -19.77 17.91
CA LYS A 43 -37.08 -18.87 18.54
C LYS A 43 -36.36 -17.72 19.25
N PRO A 44 -36.99 -16.54 19.35
CA PRO A 44 -36.45 -15.45 20.14
C PRO A 44 -36.21 -15.86 21.60
N GLY A 45 -35.10 -15.41 22.17
CA GLY A 45 -34.66 -15.67 23.53
C GLY A 45 -33.24 -16.25 23.57
N PRO A 46 -32.34 -15.73 24.42
CA PRO A 46 -30.95 -16.20 24.47
C PRO A 46 -30.84 -17.65 24.96
N ASP A 47 -29.83 -18.39 24.48
CA ASP A 47 -29.49 -19.73 24.98
C ASP A 47 -28.11 -19.84 25.66
N GLY A 48 -27.44 -18.70 25.85
CA GLY A 48 -26.12 -18.60 26.47
C GLY A 48 -24.98 -18.87 25.49
N LYS A 49 -25.25 -18.98 24.19
CA LYS A 49 -24.26 -19.19 23.14
C LYS A 49 -24.44 -18.14 22.05
N PRO A 50 -23.36 -17.53 21.55
CA PRO A 50 -23.47 -16.59 20.44
C PRO A 50 -24.21 -17.21 19.23
N ASP A 51 -25.18 -16.46 18.70
CA ASP A 51 -26.05 -16.78 17.57
C ASP A 51 -25.27 -17.25 16.32
N PHE A 52 -24.00 -16.83 16.23
CA PHE A 52 -23.08 -17.03 15.12
C PHE A 52 -21.80 -17.81 15.52
N GLU A 53 -21.80 -18.57 16.63
CA GLU A 53 -20.61 -19.29 17.12
C GLU A 53 -19.99 -20.24 16.08
N ASP A 54 -20.83 -20.91 15.29
CA ASP A 54 -20.44 -21.87 14.26
C ASP A 54 -20.13 -21.21 12.91
N GLU A 55 -20.35 -19.90 12.79
CA GLU A 55 -20.20 -19.17 11.55
C GLU A 55 -18.75 -18.69 11.33
N ARG A 56 -18.44 -18.40 10.08
CA ARG A 56 -17.18 -17.76 9.68
C ARG A 56 -17.48 -16.54 8.84
N PHE A 57 -16.57 -15.58 8.88
CA PHE A 57 -16.78 -14.30 8.26
C PHE A 57 -15.65 -13.89 7.32
N ILE A 58 -16.02 -13.09 6.32
CA ILE A 58 -15.09 -12.29 5.52
C ILE A 58 -15.46 -10.83 5.71
N TYR A 59 -14.56 -10.06 6.30
CA TYR A 59 -14.70 -8.61 6.44
C TYR A 59 -13.93 -7.87 5.34
N LEU A 60 -14.52 -6.83 4.76
CA LEU A 60 -13.88 -5.89 3.85
C LEU A 60 -14.10 -4.45 4.33
N GLY A 61 -13.01 -3.71 4.57
CA GLY A 61 -13.04 -2.25 4.71
C GLY A 61 -12.54 -1.57 3.43
N ASP A 62 -13.35 -0.75 2.76
CA ASP A 62 -12.96 -0.03 1.54
C ASP A 62 -12.16 1.26 1.83
N GLN A 63 -11.04 1.14 2.57
CA GLN A 63 -10.26 2.27 3.10
C GLN A 63 -9.79 3.23 2.00
N ALA A 64 -9.37 2.72 0.83
CA ALA A 64 -8.90 3.57 -0.26
C ALA A 64 -9.96 4.57 -0.74
N ASN A 65 -11.24 4.24 -0.57
CA ASN A 65 -12.35 5.07 -0.98
C ASN A 65 -13.09 5.73 0.21
N MET A 66 -12.64 5.52 1.46
CA MET A 66 -13.17 6.23 2.63
C MET A 66 -12.97 7.75 2.51
N PRO A 67 -13.94 8.60 2.90
CA PRO A 67 -15.25 8.26 3.45
C PRO A 67 -16.36 8.26 2.40
N TYR A 68 -17.25 7.26 2.46
CA TYR A 68 -18.41 7.19 1.58
C TYR A 68 -19.40 8.36 1.76
N GLY A 69 -19.47 8.89 2.99
CA GLY A 69 -20.36 10.00 3.33
C GLY A 69 -20.20 11.25 2.46
N ASN A 70 -19.01 11.47 1.88
CA ASN A 70 -18.70 12.70 1.15
C ASN A 70 -19.07 12.65 -0.34
N TYR A 71 -19.28 11.46 -0.91
CA TYR A 71 -19.54 11.32 -2.36
C TYR A 71 -20.82 12.03 -2.82
N SER A 72 -21.85 12.15 -1.96
CA SER A 72 -23.06 12.90 -2.31
C SER A 72 -22.79 14.40 -2.45
N LYS A 73 -21.98 14.97 -1.55
CA LYS A 73 -21.59 16.39 -1.59
C LYS A 73 -20.74 16.72 -2.82
N GLU A 74 -19.91 15.77 -3.24
CA GLU A 74 -19.08 15.88 -4.45
C GLU A 74 -19.85 15.57 -5.74
N GLY A 75 -21.16 15.26 -5.68
CA GLY A 75 -21.97 14.93 -6.86
C GLY A 75 -21.58 13.59 -7.51
N LYS A 76 -21.04 12.65 -6.72
CA LYS A 76 -20.46 11.37 -7.16
C LYS A 76 -21.22 10.16 -6.63
N THR A 77 -22.55 10.28 -6.45
CA THR A 77 -23.40 9.19 -5.96
C THR A 77 -23.42 7.96 -6.87
N ASP A 78 -23.41 8.14 -8.19
CA ASP A 78 -23.41 7.00 -9.13
C ASP A 78 -22.10 6.22 -9.07
N TYR A 79 -20.97 6.92 -8.88
CA TYR A 79 -19.69 6.27 -8.67
C TYR A 79 -19.62 5.55 -7.32
N LEU A 80 -20.19 6.13 -6.25
CA LEU A 80 -20.37 5.42 -4.98
C LEU A 80 -21.17 4.11 -5.14
N ARG A 81 -22.26 4.12 -5.93
CA ARG A 81 -23.04 2.91 -6.22
C ARG A 81 -22.21 1.84 -6.94
N GLU A 82 -21.33 2.25 -7.86
CA GLU A 82 -20.37 1.34 -8.50
C GLU A 82 -19.34 0.77 -7.49
N LEU A 83 -18.82 1.58 -6.57
CA LEU A 83 -17.90 1.11 -5.52
C LEU A 83 -18.57 0.05 -4.64
N ILE A 84 -19.81 0.30 -4.20
CA ILE A 84 -20.59 -0.65 -3.39
C ILE A 84 -20.79 -1.98 -4.14
N LEU A 85 -21.04 -1.92 -5.45
CA LEU A 85 -21.14 -3.12 -6.29
C LEU A 85 -19.79 -3.85 -6.41
N LYS A 86 -18.67 -3.12 -6.49
CA LYS A 86 -17.32 -3.70 -6.51
C LYS A 86 -16.99 -4.42 -5.21
N ASP A 87 -17.34 -3.85 -4.05
CA ASP A 87 -17.14 -4.48 -2.74
C ASP A 87 -17.95 -5.77 -2.61
N ALA A 88 -19.23 -5.75 -3.00
CA ALA A 88 -20.05 -6.95 -3.04
C ALA A 88 -19.47 -8.00 -4.01
N THR A 89 -18.96 -7.57 -5.17
CA THR A 89 -18.31 -8.45 -6.14
C THR A 89 -17.04 -9.08 -5.58
N PHE A 90 -16.25 -8.32 -4.81
CA PHE A 90 -15.10 -8.87 -4.09
C PHE A 90 -15.57 -9.98 -3.15
N LEU A 91 -16.57 -9.75 -2.30
CA LEU A 91 -17.07 -10.75 -1.36
C LEU A 91 -17.61 -12.02 -2.06
N LEU A 92 -18.23 -11.86 -3.23
CA LEU A 92 -18.74 -12.97 -4.04
C LEU A 92 -17.66 -13.70 -4.86
N GLY A 93 -16.50 -13.07 -5.07
CA GLY A 93 -15.39 -13.65 -5.84
C GLY A 93 -14.42 -14.47 -5.01
N THR A 94 -13.32 -14.88 -5.63
CA THR A 94 -12.20 -15.58 -4.94
C THR A 94 -10.89 -14.81 -4.97
N ARG A 95 -10.87 -13.66 -5.66
CA ARG A 95 -9.66 -12.88 -5.92
C ARG A 95 -9.32 -11.95 -4.75
N HIS A 96 -8.05 -11.89 -4.38
CA HIS A 96 -7.46 -10.81 -3.59
C HIS A 96 -5.98 -10.63 -3.96
N ARG A 97 -5.27 -9.66 -3.36
CA ARG A 97 -3.82 -9.50 -3.53
C ARG A 97 -3.12 -9.64 -2.18
N SER A 98 -1.81 -9.84 -2.19
CA SER A 98 -0.95 -9.67 -1.01
C SER A 98 -0.48 -8.22 -0.96
N ALA A 99 -0.16 -7.71 0.23
CA ALA A 99 0.49 -6.40 0.35
C ALA A 99 1.91 -6.39 -0.28
N VAL A 100 2.52 -7.57 -0.45
CA VAL A 100 3.91 -7.74 -0.88
C VAL A 100 4.04 -8.21 -2.34
N ASP A 101 3.06 -8.95 -2.85
CA ASP A 101 3.11 -9.61 -4.17
C ASP A 101 2.38 -8.81 -5.26
N ALA A 102 2.98 -8.76 -6.46
CA ALA A 102 2.35 -8.16 -7.64
C ALA A 102 1.26 -9.04 -8.26
N GLU A 103 1.23 -10.34 -7.98
CA GLU A 103 0.27 -11.28 -8.58
C GLU A 103 -0.98 -11.48 -7.71
N PRO A 104 -2.18 -11.54 -8.31
CA PRO A 104 -3.42 -11.81 -7.58
C PRO A 104 -3.48 -13.27 -7.08
N ARG A 105 -4.01 -13.45 -5.87
CA ARG A 105 -4.37 -14.74 -5.27
C ARG A 105 -5.85 -15.03 -5.48
N PHE A 106 -6.22 -16.30 -5.54
CA PHE A 106 -7.57 -16.77 -5.88
C PHE A 106 -8.13 -17.82 -4.89
N ASP A 107 -7.67 -17.76 -3.64
CA ASP A 107 -7.85 -18.78 -2.61
C ASP A 107 -8.86 -18.41 -1.50
N LYS A 108 -9.44 -17.20 -1.53
CA LYS A 108 -10.55 -16.88 -0.61
C LYS A 108 -11.87 -17.48 -1.12
N PRO A 109 -12.74 -18.01 -0.25
CA PRO A 109 -14.06 -18.49 -0.67
C PRO A 109 -15.04 -17.33 -0.93
N PRO A 110 -16.09 -17.56 -1.72
CA PRO A 110 -17.23 -16.65 -1.84
C PRO A 110 -18.11 -16.68 -0.57
N VAL A 111 -19.00 -15.71 -0.41
CA VAL A 111 -19.87 -15.59 0.79
C VAL A 111 -21.31 -16.06 0.55
N LYS A 112 -21.97 -16.57 1.60
CA LYS A 112 -23.39 -17.01 1.55
C LYS A 112 -24.40 -15.91 1.85
N ALA A 113 -23.98 -14.82 2.48
CA ALA A 113 -24.80 -13.66 2.81
C ALA A 113 -23.91 -12.42 2.81
N ILE A 114 -24.49 -11.25 2.55
CA ILE A 114 -23.77 -9.96 2.58
C ILE A 114 -24.45 -9.04 3.59
N VAL A 115 -23.66 -8.50 4.51
CA VAL A 115 -24.03 -7.42 5.42
C VAL A 115 -23.35 -6.14 4.96
N ILE A 116 -24.14 -5.13 4.63
CA ILE A 116 -23.67 -3.77 4.36
C ILE A 116 -23.54 -3.05 5.69
N ALA A 117 -22.36 -3.12 6.31
CA ALA A 117 -22.02 -2.50 7.59
C ALA A 117 -21.69 -1.00 7.48
N CYS A 118 -22.30 -0.32 6.50
CA CYS A 118 -22.19 1.12 6.29
C CYS A 118 -23.60 1.70 6.09
N ASN A 119 -23.94 2.74 6.84
CA ASN A 119 -25.22 3.44 6.68
C ASN A 119 -25.31 4.13 5.31
N THR A 120 -24.24 4.81 4.89
CA THR A 120 -24.19 5.47 3.58
C THR A 120 -24.26 4.44 2.44
N ALA A 121 -23.50 3.34 2.51
CA ALA A 121 -23.59 2.31 1.48
C ALA A 121 -24.97 1.64 1.44
N THR A 122 -25.59 1.42 2.60
CA THR A 122 -26.95 0.90 2.68
C THR A 122 -27.93 1.86 1.99
N ALA A 123 -27.80 3.16 2.25
CA ALA A 123 -28.68 4.19 1.71
C ALA A 123 -28.68 4.25 0.18
N PHE A 124 -27.52 4.07 -0.44
CA PHE A 124 -27.38 4.22 -1.90
C PHE A 124 -27.33 2.89 -2.67
N GLY A 125 -26.92 1.79 -2.03
CA GLY A 125 -26.59 0.54 -2.73
C GLY A 125 -27.38 -0.70 -2.33
N LEU A 126 -28.17 -0.69 -1.25
CA LEU A 126 -28.88 -1.90 -0.80
C LEU A 126 -29.83 -2.46 -1.86
N ASP A 127 -30.68 -1.61 -2.44
CA ASP A 127 -31.63 -2.02 -3.47
C ASP A 127 -30.94 -2.44 -4.76
N ASP A 128 -29.85 -1.76 -5.13
CA ASP A 128 -29.06 -2.12 -6.31
C ASP A 128 -28.39 -3.49 -6.15
N LEU A 129 -27.85 -3.78 -4.96
CA LEU A 129 -27.26 -5.08 -4.67
C LEU A 129 -28.31 -6.20 -4.65
N ARG A 130 -29.50 -5.96 -4.07
CA ARG A 130 -30.61 -6.93 -4.11
C ARG A 130 -31.05 -7.21 -5.54
N ALA A 131 -31.22 -6.16 -6.36
CA ALA A 131 -31.55 -6.30 -7.77
C ALA A 131 -30.44 -7.01 -8.56
N ALA A 132 -29.17 -6.78 -8.22
CA ALA A 132 -28.05 -7.49 -8.81
C ALA A 132 -28.06 -8.98 -8.45
N MET A 133 -28.29 -9.35 -7.17
CA MET A 133 -28.37 -10.77 -6.76
C MET A 133 -29.50 -11.49 -7.49
N GLU A 134 -30.68 -10.86 -7.60
CA GLU A 134 -31.81 -11.40 -8.35
C GLU A 134 -31.46 -11.57 -9.84
N ARG A 135 -30.90 -10.54 -10.46
CA ARG A 135 -30.50 -10.56 -11.88
C ARG A 135 -29.42 -11.60 -12.17
N TRP A 136 -28.50 -11.82 -11.24
CA TRP A 136 -27.43 -12.81 -11.35
C TRP A 136 -27.86 -14.21 -10.90
N ASN A 137 -29.12 -14.36 -10.45
CA ASN A 137 -29.68 -15.60 -9.92
C ASN A 137 -28.82 -16.18 -8.78
N LEU A 138 -28.34 -15.32 -7.89
CA LEU A 138 -27.54 -15.68 -6.72
C LEU A 138 -28.43 -15.74 -5.47
N PRO A 139 -28.53 -16.88 -4.76
CA PRO A 139 -29.32 -17.00 -3.54
C PRO A 139 -28.57 -16.44 -2.32
N VAL A 140 -28.07 -15.20 -2.44
CA VAL A 140 -27.28 -14.52 -1.41
C VAL A 140 -28.12 -13.39 -0.81
N PRO A 141 -28.65 -13.53 0.42
CA PRO A 141 -29.37 -12.44 1.08
C PRO A 141 -28.44 -11.26 1.36
N VAL A 142 -28.95 -10.04 1.11
CA VAL A 142 -28.26 -8.78 1.38
C VAL A 142 -29.02 -8.01 2.46
N ILE A 143 -28.32 -7.76 3.57
CA ILE A 143 -28.84 -7.08 4.76
C ILE A 143 -28.14 -5.73 4.88
N GLY A 144 -28.91 -4.65 5.04
CA GLY A 144 -28.38 -3.31 5.30
C GLY A 144 -28.70 -2.84 6.71
N VAL A 145 -27.77 -2.09 7.32
CA VAL A 145 -27.89 -1.63 8.71
C VAL A 145 -29.08 -0.70 8.96
N VAL A 146 -29.47 0.11 7.98
CA VAL A 146 -30.54 1.12 8.13
C VAL A 146 -31.91 0.49 8.38
N GLU A 147 -32.30 -0.49 7.55
CA GLU A 147 -33.58 -1.19 7.72
C GLU A 147 -33.64 -1.96 9.04
N ALA A 148 -32.52 -2.56 9.44
CA ALA A 148 -32.40 -3.28 10.69
C ALA A 148 -32.55 -2.33 11.89
N GLY A 149 -31.81 -1.21 11.89
CA GLY A 149 -31.88 -0.20 12.95
C GLY A 149 -33.28 0.39 13.12
N ALA A 150 -33.98 0.69 12.02
CA ALA A 150 -35.36 1.21 12.07
C ALA A 150 -36.34 0.25 12.75
N ARG A 151 -36.16 -1.08 12.62
CA ARG A 151 -36.97 -2.08 13.34
C ARG A 151 -36.79 -2.01 14.85
N GLY A 152 -35.66 -1.49 15.32
CA GLY A 152 -35.42 -1.32 16.75
C GLY A 152 -36.38 -0.36 17.44
N LEU A 153 -37.01 0.53 16.67
CA LEU A 153 -38.04 1.45 17.15
C LEU A 153 -39.38 0.75 17.46
N LEU A 154 -39.59 -0.49 16.99
CA LEU A 154 -40.81 -1.24 17.27
C LEU A 154 -40.78 -1.95 18.64
N GLY A 155 -39.59 -2.20 19.19
CA GLY A 155 -39.40 -3.13 20.32
C GLY A 155 -39.30 -2.51 21.72
N GLY A 156 -39.23 -1.18 21.86
CA GLY A 156 -39.01 -0.52 23.16
C GLY A 156 -40.28 -0.01 23.84
N GLU A 157 -40.26 0.08 25.18
CA GLU A 157 -41.09 0.99 25.98
C GLU A 157 -40.68 2.46 25.72
N GLN A 158 -40.54 2.84 24.45
CA GLN A 158 -40.23 4.22 24.10
C GLN A 158 -41.43 5.09 24.49
N ASP A 159 -41.13 6.20 25.15
CA ASP A 159 -42.09 7.27 25.34
C ASP A 159 -42.37 7.88 23.95
N ARG A 160 -43.41 7.36 23.30
CA ARG A 160 -43.80 7.67 21.92
C ARG A 160 -44.30 9.11 21.74
N GLU A 161 -44.36 9.86 22.83
CA GLU A 161 -44.61 11.30 22.82
C GLU A 161 -43.35 12.10 22.44
N ASN A 162 -42.16 11.48 22.50
CA ASN A 162 -40.89 12.15 22.22
C ASN A 162 -40.47 12.08 20.75
N ALA A 163 -39.64 13.05 20.33
CA ALA A 163 -39.08 13.12 19.00
C ALA A 163 -37.85 12.21 18.83
N ILE A 164 -37.57 11.85 17.58
CA ILE A 164 -36.43 11.01 17.17
C ILE A 164 -35.37 11.90 16.52
N GLY A 165 -34.18 11.91 17.11
CA GLY A 165 -32.98 12.50 16.51
C GLY A 165 -32.18 11.44 15.75
N VAL A 166 -31.64 11.77 14.59
CA VAL A 166 -30.74 10.91 13.83
C VAL A 166 -29.39 11.59 13.69
N LEU A 167 -28.36 11.03 14.31
CA LEU A 167 -26.98 11.43 14.08
C LEU A 167 -26.39 10.50 13.02
N ALA A 168 -26.08 11.00 11.83
CA ALA A 168 -25.54 10.18 10.75
C ALA A 168 -24.42 10.89 9.99
N THR A 169 -23.92 10.28 8.91
CA THR A 169 -23.03 10.97 7.97
C THR A 169 -23.84 11.93 7.09
N VAL A 170 -23.18 12.95 6.55
CA VAL A 170 -23.81 13.88 5.59
C VAL A 170 -24.43 13.18 4.38
N GLY A 171 -23.78 12.14 3.86
CA GLY A 171 -24.31 11.32 2.77
C GLY A 171 -25.56 10.54 3.17
N THR A 172 -25.60 10.01 4.39
CA THR A 172 -26.78 9.30 4.89
C THR A 172 -27.96 10.25 5.03
N CYS A 173 -27.77 11.44 5.61
CA CYS A 173 -28.84 12.44 5.71
C CYS A 173 -29.35 12.87 4.33
N ALA A 174 -28.44 13.17 3.38
CA ALA A 174 -28.80 13.59 2.04
C ALA A 174 -29.66 12.58 1.25
N SER A 175 -29.58 11.29 1.60
CA SER A 175 -30.41 10.23 0.99
C SER A 175 -31.86 10.21 1.49
N GLU A 176 -32.14 10.84 2.63
CA GLU A 176 -33.40 10.75 3.38
C GLU A 176 -33.78 9.30 3.78
N VAL A 177 -32.82 8.38 3.82
CA VAL A 177 -33.10 6.95 4.05
C VAL A 177 -33.70 6.70 5.43
N TYR A 178 -33.19 7.35 6.48
CA TYR A 178 -33.66 7.12 7.86
C TYR A 178 -35.09 7.64 8.06
N PRO A 179 -35.42 8.91 7.76
CA PRO A 179 -36.79 9.39 7.86
C PRO A 179 -37.80 8.50 7.11
N LYS A 180 -37.50 8.12 5.86
CA LYS A 180 -38.36 7.24 5.05
C LYS A 180 -38.53 5.85 5.69
N THR A 181 -37.42 5.24 6.10
CA THR A 181 -37.40 3.87 6.63
C THR A 181 -38.07 3.79 8.00
N ILE A 182 -37.83 4.77 8.87
CA ILE A 182 -38.47 4.88 10.18
C ILE A 182 -39.98 5.02 10.02
N GLN A 183 -40.46 5.97 9.21
CA GLN A 183 -41.89 6.17 9.00
C GLN A 183 -42.56 4.91 8.41
N SER A 184 -41.92 4.28 7.42
CA SER A 184 -42.44 3.04 6.82
C SER A 184 -42.52 1.91 7.84
N THR A 185 -41.49 1.75 8.67
CA THR A 185 -41.41 0.68 9.68
C THR A 185 -42.44 0.88 10.78
N LEU A 186 -42.56 2.09 11.32
CA LEU A 186 -43.57 2.44 12.32
C LEU A 186 -44.99 2.24 11.78
N GLY A 187 -45.26 2.70 10.55
CA GLY A 187 -46.56 2.51 9.90
C GLY A 187 -46.93 1.03 9.73
N ARG A 188 -45.98 0.18 9.32
CA ARG A 188 -46.18 -1.29 9.25
C ARG A 188 -46.40 -1.92 10.63
N GLY A 189 -45.82 -1.34 11.68
CA GLY A 189 -46.05 -1.71 13.08
C GLY A 189 -47.38 -1.20 13.66
N GLY A 190 -48.18 -0.47 12.89
CA GLY A 190 -49.45 0.12 13.34
C GLY A 190 -49.29 1.39 14.19
N HIS A 191 -48.13 2.06 14.11
CA HIS A 191 -47.86 3.30 14.81
C HIS A 191 -48.11 4.53 13.92
N GLY A 192 -48.44 5.66 14.57
CA GLY A 192 -48.59 6.95 13.89
C GLY A 192 -47.24 7.53 13.42
N PRO A 193 -47.26 8.62 12.65
CA PRO A 193 -46.05 9.24 12.15
C PRO A 193 -45.20 9.81 13.29
N ALA A 194 -43.89 9.57 13.25
CA ALA A 194 -42.94 10.13 14.22
C ALA A 194 -42.44 11.51 13.79
N ILE A 195 -42.04 12.34 14.76
CA ILE A 195 -41.28 13.57 14.50
C ILE A 195 -39.81 13.18 14.42
N ILE A 196 -39.18 13.44 13.28
CA ILE A 196 -37.81 13.00 12.99
C ILE A 196 -36.99 14.21 12.55
N THR A 197 -35.85 14.42 13.20
CA THR A 197 -34.84 15.39 12.79
C THR A 197 -33.51 14.67 12.62
N GLN A 198 -32.76 15.02 11.58
CA GLN A 198 -31.47 14.40 11.30
C GLN A 198 -30.36 15.45 11.18
N HIS A 199 -29.18 15.11 11.66
CA HIS A 199 -27.97 15.90 11.50
C HIS A 199 -26.85 15.02 10.93
N GLY A 200 -26.17 15.57 9.92
CA GLY A 200 -25.10 14.89 9.21
C GLY A 200 -23.73 15.40 9.65
N SER A 201 -22.93 14.56 10.30
CA SER A 201 -21.53 14.83 10.55
C SER A 201 -20.69 14.57 9.28
N ALA A 202 -19.82 15.52 8.93
CA ALA A 202 -18.93 15.40 7.78
C ALA A 202 -17.65 14.64 8.11
N ASN A 203 -17.12 14.85 9.32
CA ASN A 203 -15.73 14.50 9.64
C ASN A 203 -15.60 13.52 10.81
N LEU A 204 -16.65 13.33 11.63
CA LEU A 204 -16.54 12.56 12.87
C LEU A 204 -16.05 11.11 12.63
N ALA A 205 -16.52 10.44 11.57
CA ALA A 205 -16.06 9.10 11.22
C ALA A 205 -14.54 9.05 10.96
N ALA A 206 -14.02 10.01 10.18
CA ALA A 206 -12.59 10.10 9.86
C ALA A 206 -11.75 10.50 11.09
N ILE A 207 -12.28 11.38 11.94
CA ILE A 207 -11.65 11.77 13.22
C ILE A 207 -11.54 10.56 14.16
N ILE A 208 -12.59 9.76 14.27
CA ILE A 208 -12.61 8.54 15.10
C ILE A 208 -11.54 7.53 14.64
N GLU A 209 -11.33 7.39 13.33
CA GLU A 209 -10.28 6.52 12.78
C GLU A 209 -8.87 7.12 12.84
N GLY A 210 -8.75 8.42 13.12
CA GLY A 210 -7.50 9.17 13.18
C GLY A 210 -6.87 9.43 11.81
N GLU A 211 -7.70 9.64 10.79
CA GLU A 211 -7.25 10.04 9.47
C GLU A 211 -6.47 11.38 9.51
N PRO A 212 -5.32 11.49 8.83
CA PRO A 212 -4.57 12.74 8.77
C PRO A 212 -5.39 13.87 8.11
N GLY A 213 -5.20 15.11 8.56
CA GLY A 213 -5.78 16.30 7.93
C GLY A 213 -7.07 16.83 8.56
N PHE A 214 -7.59 16.19 9.60
CA PHE A 214 -8.71 16.72 10.40
C PHE A 214 -8.19 17.42 11.66
N ALA A 215 -8.32 18.75 11.72
CA ALA A 215 -7.74 19.57 12.80
C ALA A 215 -8.64 19.73 14.04
N THR A 216 -9.94 19.46 13.91
CA THR A 216 -10.92 19.64 15.00
C THR A 216 -10.83 18.48 15.99
N PRO A 217 -10.67 18.76 17.30
CA PRO A 217 -10.77 17.75 18.35
C PRO A 217 -12.10 16.97 18.30
N MET A 218 -12.06 15.68 18.67
CA MET A 218 -13.22 14.79 18.57
C MET A 218 -14.38 15.22 19.48
N ASP A 219 -14.09 15.65 20.70
CA ASP A 219 -15.05 16.19 21.66
C ASP A 219 -15.73 17.46 21.14
N GLU A 220 -14.96 18.39 20.58
CA GLU A 220 -15.48 19.61 19.95
C GLU A 220 -16.37 19.29 18.74
N GLN A 221 -15.97 18.34 17.89
CA GLN A 221 -16.78 17.92 16.74
C GLN A 221 -18.11 17.30 17.20
N ILE A 222 -18.10 16.45 18.23
CA ILE A 222 -19.31 15.82 18.78
C ILE A 222 -20.24 16.86 19.40
N GLU A 223 -19.72 17.82 20.18
CA GLU A 223 -20.55 18.89 20.76
C GLU A 223 -21.24 19.71 19.66
N ASN A 224 -20.49 20.08 18.62
CA ASN A 224 -21.02 20.82 17.48
C ASN A 224 -22.11 20.03 16.75
N ASP A 225 -21.91 18.73 16.53
CA ASP A 225 -22.88 17.87 15.84
C ASP A 225 -24.17 17.66 16.66
N VAL A 226 -24.04 17.45 17.98
CA VAL A 226 -25.19 17.29 18.88
C VAL A 226 -25.95 18.61 19.01
N ARG A 227 -25.25 19.74 19.12
CA ARG A 227 -25.87 21.07 19.16
C ARG A 227 -26.66 21.35 17.90
N ALA A 228 -26.06 21.13 16.73
CA ALA A 228 -26.72 21.32 15.44
C ALA A 228 -27.98 20.46 15.29
N LEU A 229 -27.97 19.22 15.79
CA LEU A 229 -29.17 18.36 15.80
C LEU A 229 -30.31 18.96 16.65
N VAL A 230 -29.99 19.43 17.86
CA VAL A 230 -30.99 20.00 18.78
C VAL A 230 -31.52 21.33 18.23
N GLU A 231 -30.65 22.17 17.69
CA GLU A 231 -31.03 23.44 17.04
C GLU A 231 -31.94 23.19 15.84
N ALA A 232 -31.57 22.27 14.94
CA ALA A 232 -32.40 21.89 13.80
C ALA A 232 -33.78 21.35 14.26
N HIS A 233 -33.82 20.61 15.37
CA HIS A 233 -35.08 20.10 15.91
C HIS A 233 -35.97 21.23 16.42
N ARG A 234 -35.41 22.14 17.22
CA ARG A 234 -36.08 23.36 17.70
C ARG A 234 -36.63 24.19 16.54
N GLU A 235 -35.79 24.47 15.54
CA GLU A 235 -36.14 25.30 14.39
C GLU A 235 -37.22 24.65 13.51
N SER A 236 -37.21 23.32 13.36
CA SER A 236 -38.26 22.59 12.65
C SER A 236 -39.64 22.71 13.31
N ARG A 237 -39.69 23.22 14.55
CA ARG A 237 -40.89 23.37 15.39
C ARG A 237 -41.06 24.81 15.87
N ASP A 238 -40.56 25.79 15.12
CA ASP A 238 -40.67 27.20 15.49
C ASP A 238 -42.14 27.61 15.77
N GLY A 239 -42.34 28.34 16.87
CA GLY A 239 -43.66 28.73 17.38
C GLY A 239 -44.51 27.62 18.02
N GLN A 240 -43.99 26.39 18.19
CA GLN A 240 -44.69 25.27 18.84
C GLN A 240 -44.10 24.95 20.22
N SER A 241 -44.88 24.26 21.07
CA SER A 241 -44.37 23.75 22.35
C SER A 241 -43.24 22.73 22.12
N PRO A 242 -42.19 22.73 22.97
CA PRO A 242 -41.10 21.78 22.86
C PRO A 242 -41.59 20.34 22.96
N ILE A 243 -41.12 19.51 22.02
CA ILE A 243 -41.19 18.05 22.13
C ILE A 243 -39.75 17.60 22.25
N PRO A 244 -39.34 16.96 23.35
CA PRO A 244 -37.93 16.66 23.55
C PRO A 244 -37.47 15.48 22.69
N LEU A 245 -36.19 15.51 22.29
CA LEU A 245 -35.50 14.38 21.69
C LEU A 245 -35.31 13.28 22.76
N GLY A 246 -36.16 12.25 22.69
CA GLY A 246 -36.15 11.12 23.63
C GLY A 246 -35.54 9.84 23.05
N THR A 247 -35.35 9.79 21.72
CA THR A 247 -34.66 8.70 21.05
C THR A 247 -33.60 9.25 20.10
N VAL A 248 -32.41 8.66 20.11
CA VAL A 248 -31.31 9.00 19.19
C VAL A 248 -30.92 7.76 18.38
N MET A 249 -31.08 7.84 17.06
CA MET A 249 -30.59 6.84 16.12
C MET A 249 -29.13 7.13 15.79
N LEU A 250 -28.25 6.16 16.04
CA LEU A 250 -26.83 6.22 15.68
C LEU A 250 -26.66 5.78 14.22
N GLY A 251 -26.99 6.67 13.30
CA GLY A 251 -26.97 6.46 11.85
C GLY A 251 -25.59 6.40 11.20
N CYS A 252 -24.55 6.10 11.97
CA CYS A 252 -23.18 5.83 11.52
C CYS A 252 -22.58 4.75 12.41
N THR A 253 -21.88 3.77 11.82
CA THR A 253 -21.31 2.62 12.55
C THR A 253 -20.16 3.00 13.46
N HIS A 254 -19.56 4.18 13.29
CA HIS A 254 -18.55 4.73 14.21
C HIS A 254 -19.13 5.32 15.49
N PHE A 255 -20.36 5.84 15.46
CA PHE A 255 -20.89 6.66 16.56
C PHE A 255 -21.14 5.90 17.87
N PRO A 256 -21.48 4.60 17.87
CA PRO A 256 -21.51 3.80 19.10
C PRO A 256 -20.20 3.80 19.89
N LEU A 257 -19.05 3.98 19.23
CA LEU A 257 -17.73 3.99 19.87
C LEU A 257 -17.46 5.26 20.69
N VAL A 258 -18.25 6.31 20.46
CA VAL A 258 -18.15 7.61 21.15
C VAL A 258 -19.47 7.97 21.84
N LEU A 259 -20.24 6.95 22.24
CA LEU A 259 -21.55 7.16 22.86
C LEU A 259 -21.45 7.96 24.16
N GLY A 260 -20.39 7.75 24.96
CA GLY A 260 -20.17 8.50 26.19
C GLY A 260 -19.97 10.00 25.95
N GLU A 261 -19.23 10.36 24.92
CA GLU A 261 -19.02 11.75 24.49
C GLU A 261 -20.31 12.37 23.93
N ILE A 262 -21.10 11.62 23.16
CA ILE A 262 -22.42 12.04 22.67
C ILE A 262 -23.37 12.30 23.86
N GLU A 263 -23.41 11.39 24.83
CA GLU A 263 -24.21 11.54 26.06
C GLU A 263 -23.78 12.77 26.86
N SER A 264 -22.47 12.99 27.00
CA SER A 264 -21.91 14.17 27.66
C SER A 264 -22.30 15.48 26.95
N ALA A 265 -22.26 15.51 25.61
CA ALA A 265 -22.69 16.67 24.84
C ALA A 265 -24.19 16.97 25.06
N PHE A 266 -25.06 15.95 25.01
CA PHE A 266 -26.48 16.15 25.33
C PHE A 266 -26.70 16.62 26.77
N ALA A 267 -25.96 16.08 27.74
CA ALA A 267 -26.06 16.48 29.14
C ALA A 267 -25.62 17.94 29.35
N SER A 268 -24.55 18.37 28.67
CA SER A 268 -24.12 19.77 28.66
C SER A 268 -25.21 20.69 28.11
N LEU A 269 -25.73 20.40 26.92
CA LEU A 269 -26.79 21.19 26.28
C LEU A 269 -28.11 21.17 27.05
N LYS A 270 -28.39 20.13 27.83
CA LYS A 270 -29.60 20.05 28.65
C LYS A 270 -29.67 21.17 29.71
N THR A 271 -28.52 21.72 30.11
CA THR A 271 -28.43 22.84 31.05
C THR A 271 -28.65 24.21 30.39
N ASP A 272 -28.64 24.28 29.05
CA ASP A 272 -28.88 25.50 28.29
C ASP A 272 -30.36 25.91 28.39
N PRO A 273 -30.69 27.17 28.77
CA PRO A 273 -32.07 27.61 28.91
C PRO A 273 -32.91 27.56 27.62
N GLU A 274 -32.28 27.70 26.46
CA GLU A 274 -32.96 27.69 25.16
C GLU A 274 -33.06 26.29 24.55
N LEU A 275 -32.00 25.47 24.69
CA LEU A 275 -31.92 24.14 24.07
C LEU A 275 -32.39 23.02 25.01
N GLY A 276 -32.24 23.18 26.32
CA GLY A 276 -32.59 22.19 27.34
C GLY A 276 -34.04 21.67 27.29
N PRO A 277 -35.06 22.50 27.01
CA PRO A 277 -36.44 22.03 26.83
C PRO A 277 -36.64 21.06 25.65
N TRP A 278 -35.72 21.01 24.69
CA TRP A 278 -35.79 20.16 23.49
C TRP A 278 -35.05 18.83 23.63
N ILE A 279 -34.51 18.55 24.81
CA ILE A 279 -33.73 17.34 25.11
C ILE A 279 -34.45 16.58 26.23
N ALA A 280 -34.70 15.28 26.07
CA ALA A 280 -35.35 14.50 27.14
C ALA A 280 -34.39 14.26 28.31
N ASP A 281 -34.93 14.10 29.53
CA ASP A 281 -34.12 13.84 30.72
C ASP A 281 -33.37 12.50 30.62
N SER A 282 -34.01 11.49 30.03
CA SER A 282 -33.42 10.22 29.63
C SER A 282 -33.63 9.99 28.15
N ARG A 283 -32.63 9.42 27.46
CA ARG A 283 -32.69 9.12 26.02
C ARG A 283 -32.47 7.64 25.76
N THR A 284 -33.19 7.10 24.79
CA THR A 284 -32.94 5.77 24.25
C THR A 284 -32.03 5.89 23.03
N TYR A 285 -30.91 5.15 23.02
CA TYR A 285 -30.02 5.07 21.86
C TYR A 285 -30.31 3.81 21.06
N ILE A 286 -30.52 3.98 19.76
CA ILE A 286 -30.68 2.86 18.83
C ILE A 286 -29.39 2.68 18.06
N ASP A 287 -28.72 1.57 18.32
CA ASP A 287 -27.58 1.08 17.55
C ASP A 287 -28.06 0.11 16.45
N PRO A 288 -27.91 0.47 15.16
CA PRO A 288 -28.24 -0.41 14.04
C PRO A 288 -27.49 -1.76 14.05
N ALA A 289 -26.30 -1.84 14.65
CA ALA A 289 -25.47 -3.06 14.64
C ALA A 289 -26.17 -4.25 15.32
N ALA A 290 -26.69 -4.05 16.54
CA ALA A 290 -27.38 -5.10 17.29
C ALA A 290 -28.63 -5.62 16.55
N TRP A 291 -29.36 -4.74 15.88
CA TRP A 291 -30.54 -5.14 15.10
C TRP A 291 -30.17 -5.82 13.78
N THR A 292 -29.03 -5.48 13.21
CA THR A 292 -28.48 -6.15 12.02
C THR A 292 -28.18 -7.61 12.31
N ALA A 293 -27.62 -7.92 13.47
CA ALA A 293 -27.40 -9.29 13.92
C ALA A 293 -28.72 -10.10 13.99
N ARG A 294 -29.77 -9.51 14.58
CA ARG A 294 -31.09 -10.15 14.65
C ARG A 294 -31.68 -10.45 13.29
N GLN A 295 -31.61 -9.48 12.37
CA GLN A 295 -32.12 -9.66 11.02
C GLN A 295 -31.32 -10.70 10.24
N LEU A 296 -29.99 -10.68 10.34
CA LEU A 296 -29.14 -11.65 9.67
C LEU A 296 -29.45 -13.08 10.13
N PHE A 297 -29.58 -13.32 11.45
CA PHE A 297 -29.93 -14.63 11.99
C PHE A 297 -31.22 -15.17 11.37
N GLN A 298 -32.26 -14.32 11.33
CA GLN A 298 -33.56 -14.67 10.77
C GLN A 298 -33.48 -14.96 9.26
N GLU A 299 -32.69 -14.19 8.51
CA GLU A 299 -32.51 -14.44 7.07
C GLU A 299 -31.72 -15.73 6.81
N LEU A 300 -30.65 -16.02 7.55
CA LEU A 300 -29.92 -17.28 7.41
C LEU A 300 -30.80 -18.49 7.76
N ALA A 301 -31.60 -18.37 8.82
CA ALA A 301 -32.56 -19.41 9.23
C ALA A 301 -33.64 -19.64 8.16
N ARG A 302 -34.25 -18.56 7.64
CA ARG A 302 -35.28 -18.63 6.59
C ARG A 302 -34.74 -19.27 5.31
N ASN A 303 -33.50 -18.96 4.94
CA ASN A 303 -32.84 -19.49 3.75
C ASN A 303 -32.18 -20.87 3.98
N GLN A 304 -32.22 -21.41 5.20
CA GLN A 304 -31.63 -22.71 5.57
C GLN A 304 -30.12 -22.80 5.28
N VAL A 305 -29.39 -21.70 5.49
CA VAL A 305 -27.95 -21.60 5.22
C VAL A 305 -27.12 -21.30 6.49
N ARG A 306 -27.70 -21.49 7.68
CA ARG A 306 -26.92 -21.45 8.93
C ARG A 306 -25.92 -22.59 8.98
N ALA A 307 -24.70 -22.29 9.40
CA ALA A 307 -23.69 -23.29 9.69
C ALA A 307 -24.18 -24.23 10.80
N GLN A 308 -23.74 -25.49 10.74
CA GLN A 308 -24.00 -26.49 11.78
C GLN A 308 -22.66 -26.96 12.34
N ALA A 309 -22.56 -27.14 13.66
CA ALA A 309 -21.33 -27.58 14.34
C ALA A 309 -20.62 -28.81 13.72
N ALA A 310 -21.35 -29.72 13.07
CA ALA A 310 -20.78 -30.91 12.42
C ALA A 310 -20.22 -30.67 11.00
N GLN A 311 -20.46 -29.49 10.43
CA GLN A 311 -20.07 -29.15 9.06
C GLN A 311 -18.70 -28.49 9.03
N GLN A 312 -17.83 -28.95 8.12
CA GLN A 312 -16.52 -28.33 7.92
C GLN A 312 -16.69 -26.99 7.19
N PRO A 313 -16.22 -25.86 7.75
CA PRO A 313 -16.36 -24.55 7.12
C PRO A 313 -15.40 -24.42 5.93
N ALA A 314 -15.77 -23.60 4.94
CA ALA A 314 -14.95 -23.32 3.77
C ALA A 314 -13.64 -22.58 4.10
N THR A 315 -13.62 -21.86 5.23
CA THR A 315 -12.42 -21.28 5.82
C THR A 315 -12.29 -21.70 7.29
N LYS A 316 -11.06 -21.91 7.76
CA LYS A 316 -10.80 -22.28 9.17
C LYS A 316 -11.02 -21.09 10.12
N HIS A 317 -10.65 -19.90 9.66
CA HIS A 317 -10.67 -18.65 10.45
C HIS A 317 -11.44 -17.57 9.70
N ASP A 318 -11.89 -16.56 10.44
CA ASP A 318 -12.38 -15.34 9.84
C ASP A 318 -11.26 -14.67 9.04
N ALA A 319 -11.61 -14.08 7.90
CA ALA A 319 -10.66 -13.38 7.04
C ALA A 319 -11.01 -11.89 6.99
N PHE A 320 -10.00 -11.06 7.04
CA PHE A 320 -10.15 -9.61 7.09
C PHE A 320 -9.37 -9.00 5.94
N TYR A 321 -9.97 -8.02 5.27
CA TYR A 321 -9.40 -7.36 4.10
C TYR A 321 -9.62 -5.85 4.17
N LEU A 322 -8.69 -5.11 3.56
CA LEU A 322 -8.79 -3.67 3.34
C LEU A 322 -8.50 -3.37 1.87
N SER A 323 -9.24 -2.44 1.27
CA SER A 323 -8.81 -1.83 0.02
C SER A 323 -7.73 -0.78 0.31
N VAL A 324 -6.69 -0.74 -0.50
CA VAL A 324 -5.62 0.25 -0.44
C VAL A 324 -5.35 0.79 -1.85
N PRO A 325 -4.78 2.00 -1.99
CA PRO A 325 -4.33 2.48 -3.29
C PRO A 325 -3.36 1.49 -3.94
N ASN A 326 -3.50 1.26 -5.24
CA ASN A 326 -2.59 0.40 -5.98
C ASN A 326 -1.34 1.18 -6.38
N SER A 327 -0.28 1.08 -5.59
CA SER A 327 1.01 1.74 -5.89
C SER A 327 1.67 1.25 -7.19
N ASN A 328 1.23 0.12 -7.75
CA ASN A 328 1.73 -0.40 -9.02
C ASN A 328 0.91 0.07 -10.23
N SER A 329 -0.18 0.82 -10.01
CA SER A 329 -1.00 1.36 -11.09
C SER A 329 -0.45 2.70 -11.56
N GLU A 330 -0.19 2.83 -12.86
CA GLU A 330 0.19 4.12 -13.48
C GLU A 330 -0.96 5.14 -13.41
N ASP A 331 -2.20 4.68 -13.21
CA ASP A 331 -3.39 5.53 -13.13
C ASP A 331 -3.63 6.07 -11.71
N ALA A 332 -3.06 5.47 -10.67
CA ALA A 332 -3.33 5.86 -9.28
C ALA A 332 -2.52 7.12 -8.91
N VAL A 333 -3.21 8.14 -8.39
CA VAL A 333 -2.57 9.36 -7.86
C VAL A 333 -2.66 9.34 -6.34
N LEU A 334 -1.50 9.35 -5.67
CA LEU A 334 -1.40 9.27 -4.22
C LEU A 334 -1.18 10.64 -3.58
N SER A 335 -1.74 10.84 -2.39
CA SER A 335 -1.40 11.97 -1.52
C SER A 335 -0.02 11.77 -0.86
N PRO A 336 0.58 12.81 -0.27
CA PRO A 336 1.83 12.67 0.50
C PRO A 336 1.75 11.64 1.65
N GLU A 337 0.55 11.38 2.16
CA GLU A 337 0.25 10.45 3.24
C GLU A 337 0.04 9.01 2.74
N GLY A 338 0.09 8.77 1.42
CA GLY A 338 0.00 7.44 0.80
C GLY A 338 -1.42 6.96 0.51
N GLY A 339 -2.45 7.74 0.86
CA GLY A 339 -3.84 7.53 0.43
C GLY A 339 -4.07 7.97 -1.02
N LEU A 340 -5.29 7.79 -1.55
CA LEU A 340 -5.64 8.42 -2.83
C LEU A 340 -5.69 9.94 -2.67
N ASP A 341 -5.10 10.68 -3.60
CA ASP A 341 -5.23 12.14 -3.66
C ASP A 341 -6.71 12.55 -3.71
N HIS A 342 -7.08 13.60 -2.97
CA HIS A 342 -8.48 14.02 -2.84
C HIS A 342 -9.11 14.40 -4.18
N ALA A 343 -8.40 15.18 -5.00
CA ALA A 343 -8.93 15.64 -6.29
C ALA A 343 -9.06 14.45 -7.24
N TYR A 344 -8.07 13.57 -7.28
CA TYR A 344 -8.13 12.32 -8.04
C TYR A 344 -9.31 11.44 -7.59
N LYS A 345 -9.43 11.19 -6.29
CA LYS A 345 -10.41 10.31 -5.68
C LYS A 345 -11.83 10.63 -6.14
N TYR A 346 -12.22 11.91 -6.09
CA TYR A 346 -13.56 12.35 -6.46
C TYR A 346 -13.67 12.72 -7.95
N ALA A 347 -12.58 12.84 -8.71
CA ALA A 347 -12.65 13.01 -10.16
C ALA A 347 -13.08 11.74 -10.91
N ARG A 348 -12.89 10.55 -10.31
CA ARG A 348 -13.20 9.25 -10.94
C ARG A 348 -14.64 9.13 -11.44
N GLU A 349 -14.81 8.35 -12.50
CA GLU A 349 -16.06 8.16 -13.24
C GLU A 349 -16.46 6.68 -13.30
N ILE A 350 -17.76 6.42 -13.45
CA ILE A 350 -18.31 5.07 -13.61
C ILE A 350 -17.86 4.40 -14.92
N GLY A 351 -17.92 3.08 -14.96
CA GLY A 351 -17.68 2.25 -16.14
C GLY A 351 -16.21 1.98 -16.46
N LYS A 352 -15.28 2.38 -15.57
CA LYS A 352 -13.83 2.21 -15.75
C LYS A 352 -13.29 0.93 -15.12
N PHE A 353 -13.91 -0.22 -15.40
CA PHE A 353 -13.57 -1.50 -14.76
C PHE A 353 -12.17 -2.05 -15.06
N GLY A 354 -11.51 -1.54 -16.12
CA GLY A 354 -10.14 -1.92 -16.47
C GLY A 354 -9.06 -1.16 -15.66
N VAL A 355 -9.45 -0.12 -14.93
CA VAL A 355 -8.54 0.64 -14.07
C VAL A 355 -8.51 -0.01 -12.69
N GLU A 356 -7.33 -0.50 -12.31
CA GLU A 356 -7.09 -1.09 -10.99
C GLU A 356 -6.28 -0.12 -10.13
N ASP A 357 -6.84 1.07 -9.87
CA ASP A 357 -6.26 2.12 -9.04
C ASP A 357 -6.31 1.80 -7.53
N THR A 358 -7.06 0.76 -7.15
CA THR A 358 -7.19 0.24 -5.79
C THR A 358 -7.07 -1.28 -5.80
N VAL A 359 -6.52 -1.85 -4.73
CA VAL A 359 -6.34 -3.29 -4.55
C VAL A 359 -6.79 -3.72 -3.17
N VAL A 360 -7.29 -4.95 -3.04
CA VAL A 360 -7.73 -5.51 -1.76
C VAL A 360 -6.67 -6.45 -1.20
N VAL A 361 -6.19 -6.14 0.01
CA VAL A 361 -5.12 -6.86 0.72
C VAL A 361 -5.59 -7.37 2.09
N PRO A 362 -4.96 -8.41 2.67
CA PRO A 362 -5.29 -8.85 4.03
C PRO A 362 -5.12 -7.74 5.06
N MET A 363 -6.13 -7.54 5.90
CA MET A 363 -6.09 -6.66 7.05
C MET A 363 -5.54 -7.41 8.26
N THR A 364 -4.60 -6.77 8.95
CA THR A 364 -4.00 -7.26 10.18
C THR A 364 -4.01 -6.16 11.23
N ARG A 365 -3.79 -6.48 12.50
CA ARG A 365 -3.63 -5.48 13.56
C ARG A 365 -2.51 -4.50 13.21
N ALA A 366 -1.45 -4.95 12.54
CA ALA A 366 -0.35 -4.10 12.08
C ALA A 366 -0.74 -3.13 10.94
N ALA A 367 -1.79 -3.44 10.17
CA ALA A 367 -2.28 -2.58 9.09
C ALA A 367 -3.15 -1.41 9.59
N LEU A 368 -3.60 -1.44 10.85
CA LEU A 368 -4.42 -0.39 11.45
C LEU A 368 -3.54 0.79 11.92
N THR A 369 -4.07 2.01 11.82
CA THR A 369 -3.48 3.20 12.45
C THR A 369 -3.37 3.04 13.97
N ASP A 370 -2.53 3.83 14.64
CA ASP A 370 -2.41 3.77 16.11
C ASP A 370 -3.72 4.05 16.83
N SER A 371 -4.50 5.02 16.32
CA SER A 371 -5.87 5.31 16.76
C SER A 371 -6.79 4.12 16.51
N GLY A 372 -6.82 3.59 15.29
CA GLY A 372 -7.63 2.43 14.92
C GLY A 372 -7.31 1.19 15.76
N ARG A 373 -6.02 0.92 16.01
CA ARG A 373 -5.57 -0.18 16.90
C ARG A 373 -6.11 -0.02 18.32
N ARG A 374 -5.98 1.17 18.91
CA ARG A 374 -6.49 1.43 20.27
C ARG A 374 -8.00 1.30 20.32
N LEU A 375 -8.70 1.92 19.37
CA LEU A 375 -10.15 1.91 19.28
C LEU A 375 -10.71 0.49 19.19
N VAL A 376 -10.17 -0.34 18.29
CA VAL A 376 -10.62 -1.73 18.13
C VAL A 376 -10.25 -2.57 19.36
N ARG A 377 -9.02 -2.44 19.88
CA ARG A 377 -8.58 -3.18 21.08
C ARG A 377 -9.42 -2.86 22.32
N ASP A 378 -9.73 -1.59 22.52
CA ASP A 378 -10.32 -1.10 23.78
C ASP A 378 -11.86 -1.20 23.76
N ASN A 379 -12.49 -1.14 22.58
CA ASN A 379 -13.96 -1.14 22.46
C ASN A 379 -14.55 -2.40 21.80
N LEU A 380 -13.76 -3.18 21.06
CA LEU A 380 -14.23 -4.33 20.26
C LEU A 380 -13.41 -5.60 20.59
N PRO A 381 -13.46 -6.11 21.84
CA PRO A 381 -12.58 -7.17 22.31
C PRO A 381 -12.72 -8.49 21.54
N GLU A 382 -13.92 -8.89 21.14
CA GLU A 382 -14.11 -10.13 20.38
C GLU A 382 -13.53 -10.01 18.97
N THR A 383 -13.77 -8.87 18.32
CA THR A 383 -13.20 -8.51 17.02
C THR A 383 -11.68 -8.45 17.09
N TRP A 384 -11.11 -7.82 18.12
CA TRP A 384 -9.66 -7.78 18.34
C TRP A 384 -9.09 -9.19 18.43
N GLY A 385 -9.76 -10.09 19.16
CA GLY A 385 -9.39 -11.50 19.27
C GLY A 385 -9.36 -12.25 17.93
N ARG A 386 -10.26 -11.90 17.00
CA ARG A 386 -10.34 -12.50 15.65
C ARG A 386 -9.37 -11.88 14.63
N LEU A 387 -9.04 -10.58 14.76
CA LEU A 387 -8.15 -9.89 13.85
C LEU A 387 -6.74 -10.51 13.86
N PRO A 388 -6.19 -10.93 12.71
CA PRO A 388 -4.83 -11.44 12.64
C PRO A 388 -3.84 -10.39 13.13
N ALA A 389 -2.89 -10.76 13.98
CA ALA A 389 -1.87 -9.82 14.47
C ALA A 389 -1.01 -9.22 13.33
N GLY A 390 -0.95 -9.91 12.19
CA GLY A 390 0.07 -9.73 11.16
C GLY A 390 1.30 -10.55 11.51
N GLU A 391 2.24 -10.66 10.57
CA GLU A 391 3.59 -11.01 11.00
C GLU A 391 4.07 -9.87 11.91
N PRO A 392 4.60 -10.17 13.11
CA PRO A 392 5.22 -9.15 13.94
C PRO A 392 6.20 -8.37 13.07
N GLU A 393 6.26 -7.04 13.22
CA GLU A 393 7.42 -6.30 12.73
C GLU A 393 8.63 -7.00 13.33
N ASP A 394 9.45 -7.60 12.47
CA ASP A 394 10.68 -8.24 12.92
C ASP A 394 11.62 -7.11 13.35
N LEU A 395 11.55 -6.75 14.64
CA LEU A 395 12.41 -5.74 15.25
C LEU A 395 13.89 -6.14 15.17
N ASP A 396 14.17 -7.43 14.95
CA ASP A 396 15.50 -7.97 14.66
C ASP A 396 15.81 -8.04 13.15
N GLY A 397 14.80 -7.85 12.30
CA GLY A 397 14.84 -7.90 10.84
C GLY A 397 15.52 -6.67 10.22
N PRO A 398 15.76 -6.70 8.89
CA PRO A 398 16.46 -5.62 8.21
C PRO A 398 15.72 -4.28 8.38
N PRO A 399 16.46 -3.16 8.49
CA PRO A 399 15.86 -1.86 8.72
C PRO A 399 14.93 -1.46 7.57
N LEU A 400 13.89 -0.68 7.88
CA LEU A 400 13.10 -0.02 6.86
C LEU A 400 14.00 0.94 6.07
N VAL A 401 13.96 0.80 4.74
CA VAL A 401 14.71 1.59 3.78
C VAL A 401 13.77 2.06 2.68
N THR A 402 14.09 3.18 2.04
CA THR A 402 13.24 3.70 0.95
C THR A 402 13.58 3.08 -0.41
N ALA A 403 14.66 2.31 -0.49
CA ALA A 403 15.03 1.57 -1.66
C ALA A 403 13.99 0.51 -2.06
N GLU A 404 13.55 0.56 -3.32
CA GLU A 404 12.60 -0.40 -3.88
C GLU A 404 13.15 -1.83 -3.97
N ALA A 405 14.47 -2.00 -4.08
CA ALA A 405 15.13 -3.31 -4.00
C ALA A 405 16.53 -3.18 -3.40
N TRP A 406 16.96 -4.18 -2.62
CA TRP A 406 18.32 -4.26 -2.09
C TRP A 406 18.80 -5.70 -1.86
N ALA A 407 20.11 -5.86 -1.78
CA ALA A 407 20.79 -7.12 -1.54
C ALA A 407 22.05 -6.89 -0.70
N ILE A 408 22.38 -7.83 0.17
CA ILE A 408 23.59 -7.85 0.98
C ILE A 408 24.28 -9.19 0.76
N ALA A 409 25.51 -9.15 0.28
CA ALA A 409 26.34 -10.32 0.10
C ALA A 409 27.58 -10.29 1.00
N ASP A 410 28.07 -11.47 1.32
CA ASP A 410 29.39 -11.65 1.91
C ASP A 410 30.47 -11.22 0.92
N GLY A 411 31.40 -10.40 1.37
CA GLY A 411 32.42 -9.79 0.52
C GLY A 411 33.58 -10.68 0.15
N GLU A 412 33.75 -11.83 0.82
CA GLU A 412 34.83 -12.79 0.56
C GLU A 412 34.37 -13.95 -0.32
N THR A 413 33.11 -14.35 -0.20
CA THR A 413 32.54 -15.48 -0.92
C THR A 413 31.61 -15.06 -2.07
N GLY A 414 31.03 -13.85 -1.99
CA GLY A 414 29.99 -13.40 -2.89
C GLY A 414 28.62 -14.04 -2.63
N GLU A 415 28.48 -14.82 -1.56
CA GLU A 415 27.21 -15.44 -1.15
C GLU A 415 26.20 -14.37 -0.73
N LEU A 416 24.96 -14.48 -1.22
CA LEU A 416 23.89 -13.57 -0.84
C LEU A 416 23.39 -13.93 0.57
N LEU A 417 23.47 -12.98 1.49
CA LEU A 417 23.13 -13.18 2.91
C LEU A 417 21.70 -12.73 3.21
N TRP A 418 21.31 -11.57 2.68
CA TRP A 418 19.99 -10.98 2.90
C TRP A 418 19.54 -10.21 1.68
N GLU A 419 18.23 -10.15 1.47
CA GLU A 419 17.65 -9.55 0.28
C GLU A 419 16.25 -8.98 0.50
N HIS A 420 15.91 -7.99 -0.32
CA HIS A 420 14.55 -7.51 -0.51
C HIS A 420 14.35 -7.22 -1.99
N ARG A 421 13.45 -7.97 -2.65
CA ARG A 421 13.20 -7.87 -4.11
C ARG A 421 14.49 -7.94 -4.93
N ALA A 422 15.50 -8.67 -4.45
CA ALA A 422 16.84 -8.61 -5.01
C ALA A 422 16.95 -9.13 -6.45
N HIS A 423 15.99 -9.98 -6.87
CA HIS A 423 15.89 -10.55 -8.21
C HIS A 423 14.94 -9.77 -9.14
N GLN A 424 14.35 -8.66 -8.69
CA GLN A 424 13.49 -7.85 -9.56
C GLN A 424 14.35 -7.07 -10.56
N PRO A 425 14.10 -7.17 -11.89
CA PRO A 425 14.84 -6.39 -12.87
C PRO A 425 14.59 -4.90 -12.72
N ARG A 426 15.65 -4.10 -12.60
CA ARG A 426 15.59 -2.64 -12.49
C ARG A 426 16.66 -1.98 -13.36
N LYS A 427 16.54 -0.67 -13.50
CA LYS A 427 17.62 0.17 -14.02
C LYS A 427 18.66 0.40 -12.92
N THR A 428 19.92 0.44 -13.32
CA THR A 428 21.07 0.55 -12.39
C THR A 428 21.93 1.78 -12.65
N ALA A 429 21.59 2.54 -13.70
CA ALA A 429 22.27 3.76 -14.09
C ALA A 429 23.78 3.53 -14.22
N SER A 430 24.60 4.41 -13.63
CA SER A 430 26.06 4.39 -13.81
C SER A 430 26.79 3.22 -13.14
N ILE A 431 26.11 2.34 -12.39
CA ILE A 431 26.75 1.13 -11.83
C ILE A 431 27.30 0.24 -12.95
N THR A 432 26.71 0.31 -14.16
CA THR A 432 27.21 -0.30 -15.41
C THR A 432 28.71 -0.08 -15.66
N LYS A 433 29.26 1.07 -15.27
CA LYS A 433 30.68 1.39 -15.46
C LYS A 433 31.62 0.45 -14.71
N THR A 434 31.14 -0.18 -13.65
CA THR A 434 31.89 -1.21 -12.90
C THR A 434 32.18 -2.41 -13.80
N MET A 435 31.20 -2.87 -14.59
CA MET A 435 31.42 -3.92 -15.58
C MET A 435 32.35 -3.47 -16.70
N ALA A 436 32.18 -2.24 -17.21
CA ALA A 436 33.07 -1.71 -18.25
C ALA A 436 34.54 -1.67 -17.80
N ALA A 437 34.80 -1.26 -16.55
CA ALA A 437 36.12 -1.28 -15.95
C ALA A 437 36.69 -2.71 -15.85
N LEU A 438 35.87 -3.69 -15.42
CA LEU A 438 36.29 -5.10 -15.36
C LEU A 438 36.65 -5.67 -16.74
N VAL A 439 35.92 -5.30 -17.79
CA VAL A 439 36.27 -5.69 -19.17
C VAL A 439 37.62 -5.10 -19.59
N VAL A 440 37.89 -3.83 -19.27
CA VAL A 440 39.21 -3.22 -19.56
C VAL A 440 40.32 -3.92 -18.79
N LEU A 441 40.09 -4.20 -17.50
CA LEU A 441 41.08 -4.85 -16.64
C LEU A 441 41.33 -6.31 -17.02
N SER A 442 40.34 -7.04 -17.56
CA SER A 442 40.57 -8.41 -18.04
C SER A 442 41.49 -8.48 -19.26
N LEU A 443 41.61 -7.40 -20.04
CA LEU A 443 42.63 -7.28 -21.08
C LEU A 443 44.04 -7.14 -20.49
N THR A 444 44.16 -6.49 -19.32
CA THR A 444 45.45 -6.29 -18.62
C THR A 444 46.00 -7.58 -18.02
N GLU A 445 45.14 -8.56 -17.72
CA GLU A 445 45.56 -9.89 -17.27
C GLU A 445 46.37 -10.64 -18.35
N LYS A 446 46.08 -10.35 -19.62
CA LYS A 446 46.81 -10.91 -20.77
C LYS A 446 48.01 -10.06 -21.17
N ASP A 447 47.88 -8.74 -21.07
CA ASP A 447 48.93 -7.77 -21.40
C ASP A 447 48.91 -6.58 -20.43
N PRO A 448 49.79 -6.55 -19.42
CA PRO A 448 49.88 -5.43 -18.47
C PRO A 448 50.16 -4.08 -19.13
N ALA A 449 50.76 -4.05 -20.33
CA ALA A 449 51.04 -2.81 -21.05
C ALA A 449 49.76 -2.07 -21.49
N VAL A 450 48.61 -2.75 -21.50
CA VAL A 450 47.30 -2.15 -21.77
C VAL A 450 47.04 -0.93 -20.87
N LEU A 451 47.52 -0.93 -19.62
CA LEU A 451 47.33 0.20 -18.70
C LEU A 451 48.06 1.48 -19.13
N ASP A 452 49.14 1.34 -19.88
CA ASP A 452 49.98 2.46 -20.33
C ASP A 452 49.61 2.90 -21.76
N GLU A 453 48.68 2.20 -22.41
CA GLU A 453 48.15 2.61 -23.71
C GLU A 453 47.43 3.95 -23.63
N VAL A 454 47.58 4.72 -24.72
CA VAL A 454 46.99 6.05 -24.83
C VAL A 454 45.69 5.99 -25.63
N ILE A 455 44.61 6.45 -25.00
CA ILE A 455 43.31 6.66 -25.61
C ILE A 455 43.26 8.10 -26.12
N THR A 456 42.94 8.26 -27.40
CA THR A 456 42.64 9.59 -27.99
C THR A 456 41.14 9.79 -28.01
N PHE A 457 40.65 10.87 -27.40
CA PHE A 457 39.22 11.15 -27.31
C PHE A 457 38.64 11.54 -28.67
N SER A 458 37.61 10.83 -29.09
CA SER A 458 36.83 11.18 -30.27
C SER A 458 35.84 12.31 -29.96
N GLU A 459 35.32 12.98 -30.99
CA GLU A 459 34.20 13.91 -30.81
C GLU A 459 32.96 13.23 -30.22
N ALA A 460 32.74 11.95 -30.55
CA ALA A 460 31.60 11.20 -30.03
C ALA A 460 31.74 10.91 -28.53
N ALA A 461 32.96 10.64 -28.06
CA ALA A 461 33.26 10.50 -26.64
C ALA A 461 33.04 11.83 -25.90
N ASP A 462 33.64 12.93 -26.34
CA ASP A 462 33.52 14.26 -25.70
C ASP A 462 32.06 14.74 -25.64
N LYS A 463 31.28 14.52 -26.71
CA LYS A 463 29.86 14.94 -26.79
C LYS A 463 28.89 14.01 -26.05
N THR A 464 29.38 13.02 -25.29
CA THR A 464 28.52 12.12 -24.51
C THR A 464 27.83 12.89 -23.39
N ARG A 465 26.49 12.84 -23.34
CA ARG A 465 25.69 13.56 -22.33
C ARG A 465 25.82 12.92 -20.95
N GLY A 466 25.66 13.73 -19.90
CA GLY A 466 25.64 13.30 -18.49
C GLY A 466 26.94 13.62 -17.76
N SER A 467 27.23 12.88 -16.69
CA SER A 467 28.49 13.00 -15.95
C SER A 467 29.70 12.80 -16.87
N THR A 468 30.75 13.57 -16.67
CA THR A 468 31.90 13.66 -17.58
C THR A 468 33.22 13.65 -16.83
N SER A 469 34.22 13.00 -17.42
CA SER A 469 35.63 13.08 -17.04
C SER A 469 36.30 14.40 -17.47
N SER A 470 35.59 15.23 -18.24
CA SER A 470 36.03 16.51 -18.80
C SER A 470 37.24 16.41 -19.74
N VAL A 471 37.48 15.25 -20.37
CA VAL A 471 38.48 15.08 -21.42
C VAL A 471 37.86 15.43 -22.78
N LYS A 472 38.57 16.23 -23.58
CA LYS A 472 38.08 16.84 -24.82
C LYS A 472 38.53 16.08 -26.06
N ALA A 473 37.79 16.26 -27.15
CA ALA A 473 38.14 15.68 -28.44
C ALA A 473 39.58 16.05 -28.84
N GLY A 474 40.36 15.04 -29.27
CA GLY A 474 41.77 15.18 -29.62
C GLY A 474 42.74 15.15 -28.42
N GLU A 475 42.24 15.27 -27.19
CA GLU A 475 43.07 15.04 -26.00
C GLU A 475 43.30 13.54 -25.78
N LYS A 476 44.32 13.26 -24.98
CA LYS A 476 44.86 11.92 -24.77
C LYS A 476 44.99 11.61 -23.28
N VAL A 477 44.65 10.38 -22.91
CA VAL A 477 44.74 9.88 -21.54
C VAL A 477 45.24 8.44 -21.58
N THR A 478 46.04 8.01 -20.60
CA THR A 478 46.39 6.58 -20.50
C THR A 478 45.19 5.79 -19.99
N VAL A 479 45.13 4.49 -20.28
CA VAL A 479 44.06 3.61 -19.76
C VAL A 479 43.99 3.67 -18.23
N ARG A 480 45.14 3.67 -17.56
CA ARG A 480 45.24 3.81 -16.10
C ARG A 480 44.55 5.07 -15.58
N GLU A 481 44.87 6.23 -16.15
CA GLU A 481 44.23 7.50 -15.81
C GLU A 481 42.74 7.48 -16.18
N GLY A 482 42.40 6.88 -17.32
CA GLY A 482 41.02 6.72 -17.78
C GLY A 482 40.14 5.95 -16.81
N LEU A 483 40.66 4.92 -16.12
CA LEU A 483 39.86 4.18 -15.14
C LEU A 483 39.43 5.06 -13.96
N TYR A 484 40.29 5.98 -13.50
CA TYR A 484 39.88 6.98 -12.50
C TYR A 484 38.83 7.95 -13.07
N GLY A 485 39.03 8.45 -14.29
CA GLY A 485 38.07 9.33 -14.97
C GLY A 485 36.71 8.67 -15.26
N LEU A 486 36.68 7.33 -15.38
CA LEU A 486 35.46 6.55 -15.53
C LEU A 486 34.70 6.43 -14.20
N LEU A 487 35.40 6.05 -13.13
CA LEU A 487 34.76 5.55 -11.91
C LEU A 487 34.52 6.64 -10.87
N LEU A 488 35.44 7.59 -10.69
CA LEU A 488 35.32 8.63 -9.66
C LEU A 488 34.20 9.63 -10.02
N PRO A 489 34.34 10.44 -11.11
CA PRO A 489 33.36 11.44 -11.47
C PRO A 489 32.18 10.82 -12.25
N SER A 490 32.19 9.49 -12.44
CA SER A 490 31.19 8.77 -13.23
C SER A 490 31.19 9.15 -14.72
N GLY A 491 32.37 9.38 -15.33
CA GLY A 491 32.51 9.90 -16.69
C GLY A 491 31.88 9.01 -17.77
N ASN A 492 30.80 9.48 -18.41
CA ASN A 492 30.13 8.80 -19.52
C ASN A 492 30.99 8.82 -20.78
N ASP A 493 31.60 9.97 -21.04
CA ASP A 493 32.59 10.22 -22.08
C ASP A 493 33.75 9.21 -22.04
N MET A 494 34.28 8.93 -20.85
CA MET A 494 35.34 7.94 -20.67
C MET A 494 34.88 6.51 -20.94
N GLY A 495 33.67 6.13 -20.48
CA GLY A 495 33.10 4.82 -20.80
C GLY A 495 32.87 4.65 -22.30
N ASN A 496 32.48 5.73 -22.97
CA ASN A 496 32.32 5.78 -24.42
C ASN A 496 33.67 5.61 -25.14
N ALA A 497 34.70 6.32 -24.68
CA ALA A 497 36.06 6.26 -25.22
C ALA A 497 36.70 4.87 -25.04
N PHE A 498 36.55 4.24 -23.88
CA PHE A 498 37.00 2.87 -23.66
C PHE A 498 36.33 1.89 -24.62
N ALA A 499 35.01 1.99 -24.77
CA ALA A 499 34.28 1.12 -25.67
C ALA A 499 34.72 1.30 -27.13
N GLU A 500 35.03 2.53 -27.56
CA GLU A 500 35.59 2.80 -28.90
C GLU A 500 36.99 2.21 -29.08
N HIS A 501 37.88 2.43 -28.10
CA HIS A 501 39.30 2.06 -28.19
C HIS A 501 39.49 0.54 -28.21
N PHE A 502 38.73 -0.19 -27.39
CA PHE A 502 38.93 -1.63 -27.19
C PHE A 502 38.02 -2.52 -28.06
N SER A 503 36.90 -2.01 -28.56
CA SER A 503 35.96 -2.78 -29.40
C SER A 503 36.63 -3.54 -30.56
N PRO A 504 37.59 -2.98 -31.32
CA PRO A 504 38.26 -3.71 -32.41
C PRO A 504 39.04 -4.96 -31.99
N ARG A 505 39.35 -5.12 -30.70
CA ARG A 505 40.11 -6.27 -30.15
C ARG A 505 39.21 -7.39 -29.62
N LEU A 506 37.90 -7.17 -29.59
CA LEU A 506 36.93 -8.01 -28.93
C LEU A 506 36.02 -8.68 -29.96
N ASP A 507 35.46 -9.83 -29.58
CA ASP A 507 34.59 -10.61 -30.45
C ASP A 507 33.27 -9.89 -30.73
N PRO A 508 32.69 -10.03 -31.93
CA PRO A 508 31.41 -9.42 -32.25
C PRO A 508 30.25 -9.94 -31.37
N PRO A 509 29.12 -9.21 -31.31
CA PRO A 509 27.90 -9.69 -30.67
C PRO A 509 27.38 -10.96 -31.35
N THR A 510 26.80 -11.85 -30.55
CA THR A 510 26.04 -13.00 -31.08
C THR A 510 24.71 -12.55 -31.67
N GLU A 511 24.07 -13.37 -32.50
CA GLU A 511 22.73 -13.08 -33.05
C GLU A 511 21.70 -12.80 -31.94
N ALA A 512 21.74 -13.56 -30.84
CA ALA A 512 20.87 -13.35 -29.69
C ALA A 512 21.10 -11.98 -29.02
N MET A 513 22.35 -11.52 -28.95
CA MET A 513 22.68 -10.21 -28.40
C MET A 513 22.21 -9.07 -29.31
N LEU A 514 22.34 -9.23 -30.63
CA LEU A 514 21.81 -8.28 -31.61
C LEU A 514 20.29 -8.17 -31.48
N ALA A 515 19.59 -9.31 -31.44
CA ALA A 515 18.14 -9.35 -31.25
C ALA A 515 17.67 -8.76 -29.90
N ALA A 516 18.51 -8.81 -28.87
CA ALA A 516 18.25 -8.22 -27.56
C ALA A 516 18.56 -6.70 -27.47
N GLY A 517 18.96 -6.08 -28.59
CA GLY A 517 19.10 -4.63 -28.72
C GLY A 517 20.54 -4.10 -28.86
N LEU A 518 21.50 -4.95 -29.24
CA LEU A 518 22.85 -4.50 -29.62
C LEU A 518 22.99 -4.17 -31.13
N ASP A 519 21.89 -4.19 -31.89
CA ASP A 519 21.84 -3.84 -33.30
C ASP A 519 21.77 -2.32 -33.57
N ASN A 520 21.88 -1.49 -32.53
CA ASN A 520 21.79 -0.03 -32.66
C ASN A 520 22.98 0.55 -33.47
N PRO A 521 22.72 1.21 -34.62
CA PRO A 521 23.78 1.74 -35.48
C PRO A 521 24.63 2.82 -34.80
N VAL A 522 24.08 3.53 -33.81
CA VAL A 522 24.82 4.53 -33.01
C VAL A 522 25.92 3.85 -32.18
N GLN A 523 25.72 2.60 -31.79
CA GLN A 523 26.67 1.80 -31.00
C GLN A 523 27.56 0.89 -31.83
N ALA A 524 27.47 0.91 -33.16
CA ALA A 524 28.19 -0.04 -34.04
C ALA A 524 29.70 -0.09 -33.77
N LYS A 525 30.35 1.07 -33.52
CA LYS A 525 31.79 1.13 -33.20
C LYS A 525 32.16 0.56 -31.83
N ARG A 526 31.17 0.34 -30.95
CA ARG A 526 31.32 -0.07 -29.55
C ARG A 526 30.69 -1.44 -29.29
N ALA A 527 30.05 -2.04 -30.29
CA ALA A 527 29.21 -3.22 -30.15
C ALA A 527 29.98 -4.42 -29.59
N ASN A 528 31.21 -4.65 -30.03
CA ASN A 528 32.03 -5.77 -29.56
C ASN A 528 32.40 -5.60 -28.07
N PHE A 529 32.67 -4.38 -27.63
CA PHE A 529 32.92 -4.09 -26.22
C PHE A 529 31.69 -4.32 -25.35
N ILE A 530 30.51 -3.90 -25.81
CA ILE A 530 29.24 -4.11 -25.08
C ILE A 530 28.87 -5.60 -25.07
N ALA A 531 29.14 -6.34 -26.15
CA ALA A 531 28.99 -7.80 -26.17
C ALA A 531 29.90 -8.46 -25.14
N GLU A 532 31.13 -7.96 -24.97
CA GLU A 532 32.07 -8.47 -23.98
C GLU A 532 31.61 -8.21 -22.54
N MET A 533 30.99 -7.05 -22.27
CA MET A 533 30.36 -6.78 -20.97
C MET A 533 29.27 -7.83 -20.64
N ASN A 534 28.48 -8.22 -21.63
CA ASN A 534 27.43 -9.24 -21.45
C ASN A 534 28.01 -10.66 -21.32
N ARG A 535 29.14 -10.97 -21.98
CA ARG A 535 29.87 -12.22 -21.76
C ARG A 535 30.43 -12.30 -20.34
N HIS A 536 30.96 -11.19 -19.82
CA HIS A 536 31.39 -11.11 -18.42
C HIS A 536 30.21 -11.25 -17.45
N ALA A 537 29.07 -10.62 -17.72
CA ALA A 537 27.86 -10.78 -16.91
C ALA A 537 27.48 -12.27 -16.77
N ARG A 538 27.40 -13.01 -17.88
CA ARG A 538 27.14 -14.45 -17.84
C ARG A 538 28.22 -15.24 -17.11
N LYS A 539 29.50 -14.91 -17.33
CA LYS A 539 30.63 -15.56 -16.64
C LYS A 539 30.55 -15.38 -15.12
N PHE A 540 30.01 -14.25 -14.65
CA PHE A 540 29.82 -13.94 -13.24
C PHE A 540 28.48 -14.46 -12.67
N GLY A 541 27.70 -15.21 -13.45
CA GLY A 541 26.39 -15.71 -13.02
C GLY A 541 25.32 -14.61 -12.89
N MET A 542 25.50 -13.49 -13.60
CA MET A 542 24.54 -12.38 -13.63
C MET A 542 23.47 -12.63 -14.70
N GLU A 543 22.54 -13.54 -14.43
CA GLU A 543 21.58 -14.09 -15.41
C GLU A 543 20.50 -13.08 -15.82
N ASP A 544 20.17 -12.13 -14.93
CA ASP A 544 19.13 -11.12 -15.14
C ASP A 544 19.72 -9.78 -15.60
N THR A 545 20.96 -9.80 -16.09
CA THR A 545 21.71 -8.60 -16.49
C THR A 545 21.92 -8.52 -18.00
N PHE A 546 21.63 -7.35 -18.57
CA PHE A 546 21.92 -7.05 -19.98
C PHE A 546 22.33 -5.60 -20.20
N TYR A 547 23.58 -5.40 -20.64
CA TYR A 547 24.15 -4.09 -20.93
C TYR A 547 23.95 -3.69 -22.39
N ARG A 548 23.48 -2.46 -22.61
CA ARG A 548 23.28 -1.89 -23.96
C ARG A 548 24.28 -0.78 -24.30
N ILE A 549 24.95 -0.22 -23.29
CA ILE A 549 25.97 0.82 -23.39
C ILE A 549 27.00 0.65 -22.27
N ALA A 550 28.19 1.22 -22.42
CA ALA A 550 29.30 1.05 -21.46
C ALA A 550 29.24 1.98 -20.23
N TYR A 551 28.26 2.88 -20.15
CA TYR A 551 28.25 3.95 -19.14
C TYR A 551 26.91 4.18 -18.43
N GLY A 552 25.88 3.39 -18.71
CA GLY A 552 24.55 3.56 -18.13
C GLY A 552 23.59 2.43 -18.51
N ASP A 553 22.28 2.68 -18.45
CA ASP A 553 21.26 1.67 -18.80
C ASP A 553 21.12 1.49 -20.32
N GLY A 554 21.12 2.61 -21.06
CA GLY A 554 20.78 2.60 -22.49
C GLY A 554 19.33 2.19 -22.72
N GLY A 555 19.00 1.83 -23.97
CA GLY A 555 17.67 1.30 -24.31
C GLY A 555 16.50 2.27 -24.09
N THR A 556 15.29 1.72 -24.08
CA THR A 556 14.05 2.45 -23.84
C THR A 556 13.74 2.59 -22.34
N PRO A 557 12.77 3.45 -21.94
CA PRO A 557 12.32 3.54 -20.55
C PRO A 557 11.91 2.20 -19.92
N ALA A 558 11.26 1.32 -20.68
CA ALA A 558 10.76 0.02 -20.21
C ALA A 558 11.84 -1.07 -20.10
N GLN A 559 13.01 -0.88 -20.71
CA GLN A 559 14.07 -1.89 -20.69
C GLN A 559 14.89 -1.80 -19.41
N MET A 560 14.83 -2.87 -18.61
CA MET A 560 15.65 -3.02 -17.40
C MET A 560 17.07 -3.45 -17.73
N THR A 561 17.98 -3.27 -16.76
CA THR A 561 19.43 -3.48 -16.95
C THR A 561 19.96 -4.66 -16.13
N SER A 562 19.61 -4.76 -14.84
CA SER A 562 20.17 -5.76 -13.91
C SER A 562 19.29 -5.89 -12.66
N THR A 563 19.74 -6.64 -11.65
CA THR A 563 19.06 -6.89 -10.37
C THR A 563 19.99 -6.59 -9.20
N ALA A 564 19.48 -6.41 -7.98
CA ALA A 564 20.34 -6.15 -6.82
C ALA A 564 21.24 -7.36 -6.49
N ALA A 565 20.73 -8.59 -6.68
CA ALA A 565 21.50 -9.82 -6.53
C ALA A 565 22.67 -9.89 -7.53
N ASP A 566 22.41 -9.63 -8.81
CA ASP A 566 23.45 -9.61 -9.84
C ASP A 566 24.50 -8.53 -9.56
N LEU A 567 24.08 -7.36 -9.09
CA LEU A 567 25.01 -6.30 -8.71
C LEU A 567 25.89 -6.68 -7.51
N CYS A 568 25.42 -7.51 -6.57
CA CYS A 568 26.28 -8.02 -5.51
C CYS A 568 27.36 -8.94 -6.06
N ARG A 569 27.03 -9.80 -7.05
CA ARG A 569 28.03 -10.62 -7.78
C ARG A 569 29.03 -9.75 -8.53
N LEU A 570 28.56 -8.70 -9.21
CA LEU A 570 29.42 -7.71 -9.84
C LEU A 570 30.35 -7.05 -8.83
N GLY A 571 29.82 -6.66 -7.67
CA GLY A 571 30.59 -6.06 -6.59
C GLY A 571 31.66 -7.00 -6.06
N PHE A 572 31.36 -8.30 -5.96
CA PHE A 572 32.30 -9.31 -5.50
C PHE A 572 33.49 -9.44 -6.46
N HIS A 573 33.21 -9.55 -7.76
CA HIS A 573 34.26 -9.56 -8.78
C HIS A 573 35.03 -8.24 -8.83
N ALA A 574 34.34 -7.12 -8.65
CA ALA A 574 34.98 -5.80 -8.64
C ALA A 574 35.98 -5.66 -7.49
N MET A 575 35.58 -6.06 -6.27
CA MET A 575 36.45 -5.99 -5.11
C MET A 575 37.52 -7.07 -5.12
N SER A 576 37.31 -8.20 -5.80
CA SER A 576 38.33 -9.24 -5.96
C SER A 576 39.48 -8.83 -6.88
N ASN A 577 39.30 -7.82 -7.74
CA ASN A 577 40.36 -7.25 -8.56
C ASN A 577 41.13 -6.15 -7.77
N PRO A 578 42.43 -6.31 -7.47
CA PRO A 578 43.18 -5.36 -6.65
C PRO A 578 43.24 -3.95 -7.23
N GLN A 579 43.35 -3.84 -8.56
CA GLN A 579 43.44 -2.53 -9.22
C GLN A 579 42.11 -1.80 -9.18
N LEU A 580 41.01 -2.51 -9.43
CA LEU A 580 39.69 -1.91 -9.35
C LEU A 580 39.36 -1.49 -7.91
N ARG A 581 39.69 -2.33 -6.92
CA ARG A 581 39.58 -2.02 -5.49
C ARG A 581 40.29 -0.72 -5.13
N GLU A 582 41.54 -0.56 -5.57
CA GLU A 582 42.32 0.67 -5.35
C GLU A 582 41.62 1.90 -5.96
N ILE A 583 41.17 1.80 -7.22
CA ILE A 583 40.54 2.91 -7.93
C ILE A 583 39.23 3.31 -7.27
N VAL A 584 38.34 2.36 -6.96
CA VAL A 584 37.01 2.68 -6.40
C VAL A 584 37.07 3.14 -4.94
N GLY A 585 38.13 2.77 -4.21
CA GLY A 585 38.42 3.27 -2.86
C GLY A 585 39.06 4.67 -2.83
N THR A 586 39.46 5.21 -3.99
CA THR A 586 40.09 6.53 -4.07
C THR A 586 39.03 7.65 -4.00
N GLN A 587 39.15 8.55 -3.02
CA GLN A 587 38.24 9.70 -2.86
C GLN A 587 38.46 10.78 -3.93
N ARG A 588 39.73 11.08 -4.24
CA ARG A 588 40.11 12.10 -5.22
C ARG A 588 41.39 11.69 -5.92
N HIS A 589 41.41 11.89 -7.24
CA HIS A 589 42.59 11.69 -8.07
C HIS A 589 42.82 12.92 -8.95
N VAL A 590 44.08 13.29 -9.18
CA VAL A 590 44.43 14.36 -10.11
C VAL A 590 45.00 13.71 -11.37
N GLY A 591 44.14 13.55 -12.37
CA GLY A 591 44.47 12.88 -13.61
C GLY A 591 45.36 13.71 -14.52
N LYS A 592 46.15 13.03 -15.34
CA LYS A 592 47.03 13.65 -16.35
C LYS A 592 46.44 13.50 -17.74
N VAL A 593 46.10 14.62 -18.37
CA VAL A 593 45.52 14.68 -19.71
C VAL A 593 46.49 15.40 -20.64
N THR A 594 46.89 14.74 -21.72
CA THR A 594 47.73 15.34 -22.76
C THR A 594 46.84 16.05 -23.78
N LYS A 595 47.01 17.36 -23.91
CA LYS A 595 46.28 18.19 -24.89
C LYS A 595 46.73 17.88 -26.31
N ALA A 596 45.95 18.37 -27.28
CA ALA A 596 46.27 18.24 -28.70
C ALA A 596 47.63 18.86 -29.09
N ASP A 597 48.10 19.88 -28.36
CA ASP A 597 49.42 20.52 -28.55
C ASP A 597 50.58 19.78 -27.86
N GLY A 598 50.29 18.64 -27.20
CA GLY A 598 51.28 17.84 -26.47
C GLY A 598 51.54 18.28 -25.04
N SER A 599 51.01 19.42 -24.59
CA SER A 599 51.14 19.85 -23.19
C SER A 599 50.25 19.01 -22.27
N ILE A 600 50.69 18.79 -21.03
CA ILE A 600 49.92 18.04 -20.02
C ILE A 600 49.12 19.03 -19.18
N ARG A 601 47.83 18.77 -18.98
CA ARG A 601 46.99 19.43 -17.97
C ARG A 601 46.56 18.45 -16.90
N GLU A 602 46.44 18.97 -15.69
CA GLU A 602 45.83 18.26 -14.59
C GLU A 602 44.30 18.34 -14.68
N GLN A 603 43.64 17.22 -14.39
CA GLN A 603 42.19 17.12 -14.34
C GLN A 603 41.78 16.49 -13.00
N PRO A 604 41.24 17.26 -12.05
CA PRO A 604 40.75 16.69 -10.80
C PRO A 604 39.50 15.85 -11.06
N TRP A 605 39.47 14.68 -10.44
CA TRP A 605 38.34 13.76 -10.42
C TRP A 605 38.01 13.41 -8.98
N GLU A 606 36.73 13.52 -8.64
CA GLU A 606 36.22 13.28 -7.29
C GLU A 606 35.23 12.13 -7.31
N ASN A 607 35.31 11.30 -6.28
CA ASN A 607 34.45 10.14 -6.16
C ASN A 607 33.04 10.56 -5.75
N THR A 608 32.07 10.11 -6.54
CA THR A 608 30.64 10.32 -6.26
C THR A 608 30.11 9.50 -5.07
N ASN A 609 30.87 8.51 -4.58
CA ASN A 609 30.53 7.75 -3.38
C ASN A 609 30.93 8.51 -2.11
N GLU A 610 29.98 9.29 -1.59
CA GLU A 610 30.14 10.08 -0.35
C GLU A 610 30.46 9.22 0.88
N LEU A 611 30.14 7.92 0.88
CA LEU A 611 30.41 7.04 2.02
C LEU A 611 31.91 6.84 2.27
N LEU A 612 32.77 7.00 1.25
CA LEU A 612 34.23 6.92 1.42
C LEU A 612 34.79 7.99 2.36
N SER A 613 34.10 9.14 2.48
CA SER A 613 34.49 10.23 3.37
C SER A 613 34.14 9.96 4.84
N LEU A 614 33.26 8.99 5.08
CA LEU A 614 32.89 8.56 6.42
C LEU A 614 33.95 7.53 6.83
N ASP A 615 34.91 7.92 7.66
CA ASP A 615 35.95 7.05 8.23
C ASP A 615 35.33 5.93 9.09
N ARG A 616 34.73 4.94 8.41
CA ARG A 616 33.78 3.95 8.93
C ARG A 616 33.90 2.60 8.20
N GLY A 617 34.96 2.41 7.42
CA GLY A 617 35.26 1.14 6.74
C GLY A 617 34.68 0.97 5.32
N TYR A 618 34.10 2.00 4.71
CA TYR A 618 33.66 1.93 3.31
C TYR A 618 34.84 2.09 2.35
N ASP A 619 34.89 1.25 1.31
CA ASP A 619 36.04 1.21 0.39
C ASP A 619 35.69 1.01 -1.09
N GLY A 620 34.43 1.27 -1.46
CA GLY A 620 33.94 1.23 -2.83
C GLY A 620 32.41 1.29 -2.87
N ILE A 621 31.73 1.09 -4.01
CA ILE A 621 32.27 0.84 -5.35
C ILE A 621 31.77 1.93 -6.29
N LYS A 622 30.45 2.07 -6.49
CA LYS A 622 29.91 2.98 -7.48
C LYS A 622 28.47 3.39 -7.23
N THR A 623 28.20 4.68 -7.37
CA THR A 623 26.85 5.26 -7.41
C THR A 623 26.23 5.20 -8.81
N GLY A 624 24.90 5.16 -8.89
CA GLY A 624 24.12 5.34 -10.11
C GLY A 624 22.90 6.24 -9.85
N SER A 625 22.56 7.13 -10.77
CA SER A 625 21.35 7.96 -10.64
C SER A 625 20.79 8.38 -12.00
N THR A 626 19.50 8.17 -12.20
CA THR A 626 18.71 8.75 -13.30
C THR A 626 17.27 8.95 -12.82
N ALA A 627 16.45 9.66 -13.60
CA ALA A 627 15.01 9.78 -13.29
C ALA A 627 14.30 8.42 -13.30
N SER A 628 14.66 7.49 -14.20
CA SER A 628 13.99 6.19 -14.32
C SER A 628 14.59 5.08 -13.44
N ALA A 629 15.81 5.26 -12.92
CA ALA A 629 16.43 4.30 -12.00
C ALA A 629 16.29 4.68 -10.52
N GLY A 630 15.78 5.88 -10.22
CA GLY A 630 15.93 6.48 -8.90
C GLY A 630 17.41 6.63 -8.52
N ARG A 631 17.72 6.47 -7.22
CA ARG A 631 19.08 6.59 -6.68
C ARG A 631 19.60 5.22 -6.29
N CYS A 632 20.66 4.80 -6.96
CA CYS A 632 21.26 3.47 -6.82
C CYS A 632 22.69 3.55 -6.25
N LEU A 633 23.09 2.54 -5.48
CA LEU A 633 24.43 2.40 -4.94
C LEU A 633 24.85 0.94 -4.89
N LEU A 634 26.02 0.63 -5.44
CA LEU A 634 26.76 -0.60 -5.17
C LEU A 634 27.98 -0.22 -4.31
N VAL A 635 28.05 -0.75 -3.11
CA VAL A 635 29.01 -0.32 -2.09
C VAL A 635 29.63 -1.52 -1.41
N SER A 636 30.93 -1.41 -1.15
CA SER A 636 31.67 -2.36 -0.33
C SER A 636 32.06 -1.66 0.98
N GLY A 637 31.96 -2.40 2.07
CA GLY A 637 32.43 -1.95 3.37
C GLY A 637 33.02 -3.12 4.15
N GLN A 638 34.11 -2.85 4.86
CA GLN A 638 34.74 -3.79 5.76
C GLN A 638 34.74 -3.23 7.18
N ARG A 639 34.35 -4.07 8.13
CA ARG A 639 34.49 -3.78 9.55
C ARG A 639 35.06 -5.01 10.22
N ASP A 640 36.15 -4.82 10.95
CA ASP A 640 36.97 -5.90 11.50
C ASP A 640 37.34 -6.89 10.37
N ASP A 641 37.16 -8.19 10.59
CA ASP A 641 37.47 -9.22 9.58
C ASP A 641 36.31 -9.48 8.59
N ARG A 642 35.23 -8.67 8.62
CA ARG A 642 34.04 -8.92 7.79
C ARG A 642 33.80 -7.85 6.74
N ARG A 643 33.98 -8.25 5.49
CA ARG A 643 33.61 -7.47 4.31
C ARG A 643 32.19 -7.81 3.87
N LEU A 644 31.40 -6.79 3.55
CA LEU A 644 30.08 -6.92 2.97
C LEU A 644 30.00 -6.10 1.69
N ILE A 645 29.17 -6.58 0.76
CA ILE A 645 28.78 -5.87 -0.45
C ILE A 645 27.28 -5.61 -0.37
N VAL A 646 26.87 -4.36 -0.53
CA VAL A 646 25.47 -3.95 -0.48
C VAL A 646 25.09 -3.29 -1.80
N ALA A 647 24.02 -3.76 -2.42
CA ALA A 647 23.37 -3.12 -3.55
C ALA A 647 22.04 -2.53 -3.11
N VAL A 648 21.82 -1.25 -3.40
CA VAL A 648 20.58 -0.50 -3.11
C VAL A 648 20.09 0.11 -4.42
N LEU A 649 18.84 -0.15 -4.80
CA LEU A 649 18.25 0.27 -6.08
C LEU A 649 16.95 1.04 -5.87
N GLY A 650 16.88 2.26 -6.42
CA GLY A 650 15.65 3.04 -6.45
C GLY A 650 15.30 3.82 -5.19
N SER A 651 16.27 4.25 -4.38
CA SER A 651 15.95 5.13 -3.25
C SER A 651 15.43 6.49 -3.72
N ASP A 652 14.58 7.12 -2.92
CA ASP A 652 13.89 8.39 -3.22
C ASP A 652 14.83 9.57 -3.50
N SER A 653 15.96 9.62 -2.80
CA SER A 653 16.93 10.72 -2.89
C SER A 653 18.37 10.23 -2.67
N SER A 654 19.36 11.05 -3.04
CA SER A 654 20.77 10.68 -2.84
C SER A 654 21.10 10.54 -1.35
N GLN A 655 20.47 11.36 -0.50
CA GLN A 655 20.57 11.30 0.94
C GLN A 655 19.95 10.01 1.47
N ALA A 656 18.74 9.66 1.00
CA ALA A 656 18.06 8.42 1.37
C ALA A 656 18.87 7.18 0.96
N ARG A 657 19.36 7.13 -0.29
CA ARG A 657 20.26 6.07 -0.78
C ARG A 657 21.46 5.83 0.14
N ASN A 658 22.12 6.91 0.57
CA ASN A 658 23.25 6.81 1.49
C ASN A 658 22.82 6.32 2.87
N ALA A 659 21.66 6.78 3.37
CA ALA A 659 21.10 6.33 4.65
C ALA A 659 20.69 4.85 4.60
N ASP A 660 19.99 4.42 3.55
CA ASP A 660 19.57 3.04 3.29
C ASP A 660 20.76 2.10 3.35
N ALA A 661 21.79 2.36 2.54
CA ALA A 661 23.00 1.56 2.53
C ALA A 661 23.67 1.50 3.91
N ARG A 662 23.82 2.64 4.60
CA ARG A 662 24.41 2.70 5.95
C ARG A 662 23.60 1.93 6.98
N ASN A 663 22.28 1.96 6.90
CA ASN A 663 21.38 1.23 7.79
C ASN A 663 21.51 -0.28 7.55
N LEU A 664 21.51 -0.71 6.29
CA LEU A 664 21.69 -2.11 5.91
C LEU A 664 23.06 -2.65 6.36
N PHE A 665 24.16 -1.92 6.14
CA PHE A 665 25.48 -2.29 6.67
C PHE A 665 25.49 -2.38 8.20
N ARG A 666 24.94 -1.36 8.89
CA ARG A 666 24.91 -1.34 10.36
C ARG A 666 24.15 -2.56 10.90
N TRP A 667 23.02 -2.88 10.29
CA TRP A 667 22.20 -4.02 10.68
C TRP A 667 22.91 -5.34 10.38
N ALA A 668 23.45 -5.49 9.16
CA ALA A 668 24.12 -6.71 8.75
C ALA A 668 25.34 -7.01 9.62
N TRP A 669 26.21 -6.04 9.90
CA TRP A 669 27.36 -6.24 10.79
C TRP A 669 26.95 -6.61 12.23
N ARG A 670 25.80 -6.16 12.73
CA ARG A 670 25.29 -6.54 14.06
C ARG A 670 24.71 -7.95 14.10
N ASN A 671 23.97 -8.37 13.09
CA ASN A 671 23.31 -9.68 13.07
C ASN A 671 24.21 -10.81 12.59
N SER A 672 25.28 -10.44 11.90
CA SER A 672 26.40 -11.30 11.52
C SER A 672 27.11 -11.99 12.70
N GLU A 673 27.17 -11.35 13.87
CA GLU A 673 27.76 -11.92 15.09
C GLU A 673 26.92 -13.08 15.66
N LYS A 674 25.61 -13.12 15.38
CA LYS A 674 24.68 -14.18 15.83
C LYS A 674 24.77 -15.46 14.99
N LEU A 675 25.35 -15.43 13.79
CA LEU A 675 25.49 -16.62 12.92
C LEU A 675 26.72 -17.49 13.25
N GLN A 676 27.59 -17.05 14.17
CA GLN A 676 28.79 -17.78 14.61
C GLN A 676 28.62 -18.51 15.96
N HIS A 677 27.42 -18.49 16.55
CA HIS A 677 27.03 -19.21 17.76
C HIS A 677 25.71 -19.94 17.54
#